data_AF-B7S8N9-F1
#
_entry.id   AF-B7S8N9-F1
#
_cell.length_a   1.000
_cell.length_b   1.000
_cell.length_c   1.000
_cell.angle_alpha   90.00
_cell.angle_beta   90.00
_cell.angle_gamma   90.00
#
_symmetry.space_group_name_H-M   'P 1'
#
loop_
_entity.id
_entity.type
_entity.pdbx_description
1 polymer ?
#
loop_
_entity_poly.entity_id
_entity_poly.type
_entity_poly.pdbx_seq_one_letter_code
_entity_poly.pdbx_strand_id
1 'polypeptide(L)'
;MSAKMDLKTAITNLVSTVIKTFEILNQRDEVSQATSLKCLQSSIALLNTYGEKFLGLSHRVVVGGDLGNRATAIKWQDIESAFEGRIKTGCVINLRHTDLKTFLNDAENLVIEKVQEAMQQHGSLKVNTLLLARFECRKNDAVVIETKSFQSKSSTILASTGLHEWYQESVVNQTLRKVDELQENQSGWSLSETLNLTVNISRYTPLQVGISTFVAVPDDIRKKEGVVNIINKDHYCFLWCVVAALYPVKAHRNLPSSYPYPSSVLDHTGIKFPIELKDIPLFEKMNDLRINVYGIEPKKNEEDPSIIVPLYLSSNLECQKDTIHLLMIETSFTLNNDDGIKNHKPIFHFAWIRNLSRLVKSSITKGKHKLFFCDRCLCHFKLEASFQRHHSDCLQHNKVRMTLPDEKHKILSFRDHRYKDPVPFVVYADLESVLEEETENIQKHTPHSIAYYLHCSYDNSLSKFNLNRSEDCIKWFVKELELISHKVSGYLNNPLPLPKLTDEDQKSFNEAVNCHICNKPLNSANDKKVRDHCHFTGKFRGAAHNSCNLNFQQSHIIPVVFHNLSGYDCHFILESVATVFNGSVEILPINKEKYIEFTKTVDDTNIHLRFIDSFRFMASSIDKLSSYLTDDDMTITRQFYSDPEQLKLVTSKGIFPYEYIDCLEKLDETQLPDKQAFYSRLNDKHVSDEDYSFAQTVWNKFNVQTLGEYSDLYLKTDVLLLADIFENFRASCFKTYELDALHYYTAPGLAFSAMLKHTGVQLELLLDPEKILFFEKGLRGGVSQCANRYAKANNRYMGEDFNPEEDESYIVYLDVNNLYGAAMSMPLPQGSFEWEEITVENISSIFNSDESTGYVLKVDLEYPEDLHELHQVMPLCPEHFTPPGSKTCKLATTLHPKMNYVIHYKNLEQCLQLGMKLVKVHRVLKFAQSPWLKSYIDKNTECRKNAANEFEKNFFKLMNNAVFGKTMENVRKHKDIKLVNKWLGRYGAKSLISKSNFNSFMIFGENLVIVELNKLNVYFNKPIYVGFSILDLSKIFVYDFHYNYVKRNFNSDTSKLLYTDTDSLIYHFKVPDVFQIIKRDIHKFDTSDFPINNDYGMPQKNKKVLGLMKDENNGKIVSEFIGLRAKLYAFKLHEKDEVKKRAKGVKGSTLRKITFDDFKNCLLDHVNISKEQFLIRSEKHQVKTIKQNKLALSWDDDKRQLLDDSTDTLPWGYKKVDMTPPAKKRKM
;
A
#
# COMPACT_ATOMS: atom_id res chain seq x y z
N MET A 1 -37.84 -44.19 37.98
CA MET A 1 -38.37 -42.86 37.58
C MET A 1 -37.35 -41.72 37.70
N SER A 2 -36.36 -41.75 38.62
CA SER A 2 -35.39 -40.62 38.75
C SER A 2 -34.41 -40.46 37.57
N ALA A 3 -34.04 -41.53 36.86
CA ALA A 3 -33.12 -41.44 35.71
C ALA A 3 -33.73 -40.80 34.44
N LYS A 4 -35.06 -40.90 34.22
CA LYS A 4 -35.74 -40.19 33.12
C LYS A 4 -35.92 -38.70 33.43
N MET A 5 -35.98 -38.34 34.71
CA MET A 5 -36.06 -36.95 35.16
C MET A 5 -34.73 -36.22 34.94
N ASP A 6 -33.60 -36.92 35.11
CA ASP A 6 -32.26 -36.39 34.82
C ASP A 6 -32.00 -36.20 33.32
N LEU A 7 -32.40 -37.13 32.47
CA LEU A 7 -32.21 -37.00 31.02
C LEU A 7 -33.07 -35.85 30.45
N LYS A 8 -34.31 -35.71 30.92
CA LYS A 8 -35.19 -34.60 30.52
C LYS A 8 -34.63 -33.26 31.00
N THR A 9 -34.07 -33.19 32.20
CA THR A 9 -33.44 -31.97 32.74
C THR A 9 -32.12 -31.65 32.01
N ALA A 10 -31.32 -32.66 31.66
CA ALA A 10 -30.10 -32.49 30.87
C ALA A 10 -30.40 -32.04 29.43
N ILE A 11 -31.41 -32.62 28.77
CA ILE A 11 -31.88 -32.19 27.45
C ILE A 11 -32.48 -30.79 27.54
N THR A 12 -33.25 -30.47 28.58
CA THR A 12 -33.84 -29.12 28.76
C THR A 12 -32.76 -28.07 29.03
N ASN A 13 -31.72 -28.40 29.81
CA ASN A 13 -30.58 -27.52 30.03
C ASN A 13 -29.71 -27.38 28.78
N LEU A 14 -29.56 -28.45 27.98
CA LEU A 14 -28.84 -28.42 26.71
C LEU A 14 -29.60 -27.59 25.67
N VAL A 15 -30.91 -27.80 25.54
CA VAL A 15 -31.79 -26.99 24.68
C VAL A 15 -31.82 -25.54 25.18
N SER A 16 -31.88 -25.29 26.48
CA SER A 16 -31.78 -23.94 27.05
C SER A 16 -30.42 -23.30 26.82
N THR A 17 -29.33 -24.07 26.81
CA THR A 17 -27.97 -23.56 26.55
C THR A 17 -27.75 -23.32 25.05
N VAL A 18 -28.27 -24.19 24.19
CA VAL A 18 -28.26 -24.01 22.73
C VAL A 18 -29.15 -22.83 22.35
N ILE A 19 -30.34 -22.70 22.94
CA ILE A 19 -31.22 -21.53 22.79
C ILE A 19 -30.54 -20.28 23.32
N LYS A 20 -29.93 -20.28 24.51
CA LYS A 20 -29.15 -19.13 25.01
C LYS A 20 -27.95 -18.80 24.13
N THR A 21 -27.30 -19.80 23.53
CA THR A 21 -26.19 -19.58 22.59
C THR A 21 -26.72 -19.00 21.28
N PHE A 22 -27.87 -19.44 20.79
CA PHE A 22 -28.58 -18.87 19.64
C PHE A 22 -29.12 -17.46 19.93
N GLU A 23 -29.64 -17.19 21.12
CA GLU A 23 -30.10 -15.87 21.58
C GLU A 23 -28.93 -14.90 21.77
N ILE A 24 -27.78 -15.38 22.28
CA ILE A 24 -26.53 -14.60 22.37
C ILE A 24 -25.94 -14.34 20.97
N LEU A 25 -26.13 -15.27 20.01
CA LEU A 25 -25.75 -15.06 18.61
C LEU A 25 -26.70 -14.06 17.91
N ASN A 26 -28.00 -14.12 18.17
CA ASN A 26 -29.00 -13.18 17.64
C ASN A 26 -28.97 -11.78 18.26
N GLN A 27 -28.43 -11.61 19.48
CA GLN A 27 -28.27 -10.29 20.11
C GLN A 27 -26.93 -9.60 19.77
N ARG A 28 -26.07 -10.21 18.94
CA ARG A 28 -24.70 -9.73 18.63
C ARG A 28 -24.56 -9.38 17.15
N ASP A 29 -25.25 -8.32 16.75
CA ASP A 29 -25.36 -7.87 15.36
C ASP A 29 -24.14 -7.09 14.78
N GLU A 30 -22.97 -7.09 15.44
CA GLU A 30 -21.95 -6.05 15.18
C GLU A 30 -20.47 -6.52 15.03
N VAL A 31 -20.16 -7.68 14.42
CA VAL A 31 -18.76 -8.17 14.32
C VAL A 31 -18.31 -8.53 12.89
N SER A 32 -17.13 -8.02 12.46
CA SER A 32 -16.51 -8.31 11.15
C SER A 32 -15.99 -9.75 11.02
N GLN A 33 -16.05 -10.32 9.81
CA GLN A 33 -16.10 -11.76 9.55
C GLN A 33 -14.83 -12.61 9.58
N ALA A 34 -13.64 -11.99 9.62
CA ALA A 34 -12.44 -12.76 10.00
C ALA A 34 -12.59 -13.40 11.40
N THR A 35 -13.50 -12.82 12.20
CA THR A 35 -13.88 -13.25 13.54
C THR A 35 -14.98 -14.31 13.54
N SER A 36 -15.96 -14.22 12.64
CA SER A 36 -17.13 -15.12 12.66
C SER A 36 -16.78 -16.51 12.15
N LEU A 37 -15.99 -16.71 11.08
CA LEU A 37 -15.64 -18.06 10.61
C LEU A 37 -14.81 -18.84 11.65
N LYS A 38 -13.86 -18.17 12.32
CA LYS A 38 -13.06 -18.78 13.39
C LYS A 38 -13.89 -19.03 14.65
N CYS A 39 -14.82 -18.13 15.01
CA CYS A 39 -15.80 -18.36 16.09
C CYS A 39 -16.86 -19.43 15.72
N LEU A 40 -17.22 -19.57 14.44
CA LEU A 40 -18.16 -20.58 13.94
C LEU A 40 -17.49 -21.94 13.90
N GLN A 41 -16.25 -22.02 13.42
CA GLN A 41 -15.39 -23.21 13.54
C GLN A 41 -15.20 -23.60 15.01
N SER A 42 -15.05 -22.63 15.91
CA SER A 42 -15.03 -22.84 17.37
C SER A 42 -16.35 -23.38 17.92
N SER A 43 -17.49 -22.90 17.41
CA SER A 43 -18.83 -23.29 17.85
C SER A 43 -19.26 -24.65 17.26
N ILE A 44 -18.92 -24.94 16.01
CA ILE A 44 -19.04 -26.25 15.35
C ILE A 44 -18.14 -27.27 16.05
N ALA A 45 -16.91 -26.88 16.42
CA ALA A 45 -16.03 -27.72 17.23
C ALA A 45 -16.59 -27.98 18.63
N LEU A 46 -17.34 -27.04 19.21
CA LEU A 46 -18.06 -27.21 20.48
C LEU A 46 -19.23 -28.20 20.31
N LEU A 47 -20.04 -28.03 19.25
CA LEU A 47 -21.18 -28.89 18.91
C LEU A 47 -20.74 -30.32 18.57
N ASN A 48 -19.67 -30.49 17.79
CA ASN A 48 -19.08 -31.80 17.49
C ASN A 48 -18.55 -32.49 18.75
N THR A 49 -17.93 -31.74 19.68
CA THR A 49 -17.47 -32.29 20.96
C THR A 49 -18.65 -32.68 21.88
N TYR A 50 -19.77 -31.95 21.84
CA TYR A 50 -20.99 -32.38 22.53
C TYR A 50 -21.68 -33.57 21.84
N GLY A 51 -21.64 -33.64 20.50
CA GLY A 51 -22.11 -34.77 19.70
C GLY A 51 -21.31 -36.05 19.95
N GLU A 52 -19.98 -35.96 20.02
CA GLU A 52 -19.09 -37.07 20.40
C GLU A 52 -19.31 -37.51 21.85
N LYS A 53 -19.53 -36.57 22.78
CA LYS A 53 -19.95 -36.91 24.16
C LYS A 53 -21.31 -37.61 24.18
N PHE A 54 -22.24 -37.26 23.30
CA PHE A 54 -23.56 -37.90 23.19
C PHE A 54 -23.46 -39.33 22.61
N LEU A 55 -22.63 -39.53 21.58
CA LEU A 55 -22.30 -40.85 21.00
C LEU A 55 -21.50 -41.73 21.99
N GLY A 56 -20.67 -41.13 22.84
CA GLY A 56 -19.99 -41.82 23.94
C GLY A 56 -20.94 -42.23 25.08
N LEU A 57 -22.01 -41.46 25.32
CA LEU A 57 -23.06 -41.77 26.29
C LEU A 57 -24.05 -42.83 25.78
N SER A 58 -24.22 -43.01 24.47
CA SER A 58 -25.00 -44.12 23.90
C SER A 58 -24.27 -45.47 23.93
N HIS A 59 -22.95 -45.51 24.24
CA HIS A 59 -22.10 -46.69 24.11
C HIS A 59 -21.38 -47.19 25.36
N ARG A 60 -21.73 -46.75 26.59
CA ARG A 60 -21.11 -47.30 27.81
C ARG A 60 -22.11 -47.74 28.88
N VAL A 61 -22.41 -49.03 28.86
CA VAL A 61 -22.75 -49.86 30.02
C VAL A 61 -21.45 -50.12 30.81
N VAL A 62 -21.44 -49.74 32.10
CA VAL A 62 -20.60 -50.23 33.25
C VAL A 62 -19.10 -50.44 32.99
N VAL A 63 -18.16 -49.73 33.62
CA VAL A 63 -17.55 -49.98 34.96
C VAL A 63 -16.81 -48.70 35.40
N GLY A 64 -16.83 -48.43 36.71
CA GLY A 64 -16.40 -47.18 37.33
C GLY A 64 -14.91 -46.85 37.28
N GLY A 65 -14.65 -45.54 37.35
CA GLY A 65 -13.32 -44.93 37.49
C GLY A 65 -13.42 -43.41 37.30
N ASP A 66 -13.36 -42.70 38.42
CA ASP A 66 -13.02 -41.28 38.60
C ASP A 66 -13.70 -40.21 37.71
N LEU A 67 -14.78 -39.60 38.23
CA LEU A 67 -15.44 -38.41 37.68
C LEU A 67 -14.64 -37.14 38.01
N GLY A 68 -13.44 -37.04 37.46
CA GLY A 68 -12.59 -35.86 37.56
C GLY A 68 -12.13 -35.41 36.18
N ASN A 69 -13.02 -34.87 35.34
CA ASN A 69 -12.58 -34.17 34.13
C ASN A 69 -13.37 -32.88 33.89
N ARG A 70 -12.71 -31.78 34.28
CA ARG A 70 -13.04 -30.39 33.94
C ARG A 70 -13.24 -30.29 32.43
N ALA A 71 -14.34 -29.69 31.98
CA ALA A 71 -14.48 -29.27 30.59
C ALA A 71 -13.36 -28.26 30.27
N THR A 72 -12.47 -28.60 29.33
CA THR A 72 -11.31 -27.79 28.96
C THR A 72 -11.73 -26.40 28.46
N ALA A 73 -11.12 -25.33 28.98
CA ALA A 73 -11.44 -23.93 28.67
C ALA A 73 -10.90 -23.45 27.31
N ILE A 74 -10.14 -24.30 26.63
CA ILE A 74 -9.50 -24.08 25.33
C ILE A 74 -9.50 -25.36 24.50
N LYS A 75 -9.34 -25.23 23.17
CA LYS A 75 -9.25 -26.36 22.23
C LYS A 75 -8.27 -26.07 21.10
N TRP A 76 -7.45 -27.06 20.73
CA TRP A 76 -6.64 -26.98 19.50
C TRP A 76 -7.47 -27.40 18.28
N GLN A 77 -7.30 -26.68 17.18
CA GLN A 77 -7.84 -27.03 15.87
C GLN A 77 -6.74 -26.89 14.82
N ASP A 78 -6.48 -27.95 14.06
CA ASP A 78 -5.67 -27.84 12.85
C ASP A 78 -6.46 -27.04 11.81
N ILE A 79 -5.84 -26.01 11.25
CA ILE A 79 -6.46 -25.13 10.25
C ILE A 79 -6.04 -25.60 8.86
N GLU A 80 -4.73 -25.61 8.60
CA GLU A 80 -4.18 -25.77 7.26
C GLU A 80 -2.84 -26.49 7.29
N SER A 81 -2.52 -27.14 6.17
CA SER A 81 -1.26 -27.85 5.97
C SER A 81 -0.86 -27.74 4.50
N ALA A 82 0.43 -27.57 4.24
CA ALA A 82 1.02 -27.55 2.90
C ALA A 82 2.32 -28.37 2.85
N PHE A 83 2.66 -28.81 1.64
CA PHE A 83 3.81 -29.63 1.30
C PHE A 83 3.91 -30.89 2.17
N GLU A 84 2.82 -31.67 2.25
CA GLU A 84 2.71 -32.90 3.06
C GLU A 84 2.95 -32.65 4.56
N GLY A 85 2.34 -31.61 5.13
CA GLY A 85 2.48 -31.30 6.55
C GLY A 85 3.79 -30.62 6.94
N ARG A 86 4.68 -30.34 5.97
CA ARG A 86 5.93 -29.62 6.23
C ARG A 86 5.69 -28.16 6.59
N ILE A 87 4.54 -27.60 6.26
CA ILE A 87 4.08 -26.30 6.76
C ILE A 87 2.67 -26.52 7.29
N LYS A 88 2.41 -26.16 8.54
CA LYS A 88 1.13 -26.35 9.23
C LYS A 88 0.73 -25.07 9.93
N THR A 89 -0.57 -24.84 10.00
CA THR A 89 -1.18 -23.80 10.80
C THR A 89 -2.22 -24.46 11.67
N GLY A 90 -2.09 -24.32 12.98
CA GLY A 90 -3.13 -24.70 13.94
C GLY A 90 -3.55 -23.51 14.77
N CYS A 91 -4.56 -23.69 15.61
CA CYS A 91 -5.13 -22.62 16.39
C CYS A 91 -5.65 -23.10 17.73
N VAL A 92 -5.26 -22.41 18.79
CA VAL A 92 -5.87 -22.56 20.11
C VAL A 92 -7.04 -21.61 20.20
N ILE A 93 -8.22 -22.19 20.30
CA ILE A 93 -9.49 -21.50 20.42
C ILE A 93 -9.74 -21.18 21.88
N ASN A 94 -10.11 -19.93 22.17
CA ASN A 94 -10.57 -19.54 23.48
C ASN A 94 -12.07 -19.88 23.65
N LEU A 95 -12.42 -20.73 24.61
CA LEU A 95 -13.82 -21.09 24.86
C LEU A 95 -14.42 -20.37 26.07
N ARG A 96 -13.59 -19.96 27.04
CA ARG A 96 -14.07 -19.43 28.34
C ARG A 96 -13.21 -18.37 29.00
N HIS A 97 -11.98 -18.10 28.54
CA HIS A 97 -11.10 -17.14 29.19
C HIS A 97 -11.48 -15.70 28.85
N THR A 98 -11.52 -14.85 29.86
CA THR A 98 -11.68 -13.39 29.71
C THR A 98 -10.33 -12.68 29.78
N ASP A 99 -9.41 -13.18 30.62
CA ASP A 99 -8.05 -12.67 30.77
C ASP A 99 -7.10 -13.27 29.72
N LEU A 100 -6.36 -12.42 29.00
CA LEU A 100 -5.41 -12.83 27.96
C LEU A 100 -4.22 -13.62 28.52
N LYS A 101 -3.66 -13.22 29.66
CA LYS A 101 -2.52 -13.90 30.26
C LYS A 101 -2.93 -15.29 30.73
N THR A 102 -4.10 -15.44 31.34
CA THR A 102 -4.64 -16.75 31.70
C THR A 102 -4.90 -17.61 30.47
N PHE A 103 -5.50 -17.06 29.40
CA PHE A 103 -5.68 -17.79 28.15
C PHE A 103 -4.37 -18.28 27.56
N LEU A 104 -3.36 -17.42 27.49
CA LEU A 104 -2.05 -17.78 26.95
C LEU A 104 -1.36 -18.85 27.82
N ASN A 105 -1.44 -18.74 29.14
CA ASN A 105 -0.87 -19.75 30.04
C ASN A 105 -1.57 -21.11 29.90
N ASP A 106 -2.90 -21.15 29.77
CA ASP A 106 -3.61 -22.41 29.56
C ASP A 106 -3.31 -22.99 28.17
N ALA A 107 -3.16 -22.13 27.16
CA ALA A 107 -2.80 -22.51 25.80
C ALA A 107 -1.39 -23.13 25.68
N GLU A 108 -0.50 -22.87 26.63
CA GLU A 108 0.90 -23.31 26.63
C GLU A 108 1.03 -24.81 26.37
N ASN A 109 0.35 -25.65 27.15
CA ASN A 109 0.50 -27.10 27.04
C ASN A 109 0.03 -27.63 25.67
N LEU A 110 -1.09 -27.13 25.14
CA LEU A 110 -1.59 -27.53 23.82
C LEU A 110 -0.65 -27.09 22.69
N VAL A 111 -0.13 -25.87 22.76
CA VAL A 111 0.84 -25.39 21.76
C VAL A 111 2.12 -26.20 21.82
N ILE A 112 2.64 -26.46 23.03
CA ILE A 112 3.87 -27.22 23.23
C ILE A 112 3.71 -28.66 22.72
N GLU A 113 2.61 -29.33 23.04
CA GLU A 113 2.31 -30.69 22.54
C GLU A 113 2.34 -30.72 21.00
N LYS A 114 1.66 -29.79 20.34
CA LYS A 114 1.59 -29.75 18.87
C LYS A 114 2.92 -29.37 18.21
N VAL A 115 3.69 -28.49 18.86
CA VAL A 115 5.06 -28.20 18.45
C VAL A 115 5.96 -29.42 18.63
N GLN A 116 5.81 -30.19 19.71
CA GLN A 116 6.56 -31.44 19.93
C GLN A 116 6.22 -32.51 18.90
N GLU A 117 4.94 -32.73 18.59
CA GLU A 117 4.50 -33.65 17.54
C GLU A 117 5.12 -33.30 16.18
N ALA A 118 5.03 -32.02 15.79
CA ALA A 118 5.64 -31.55 14.55
C ALA A 118 7.17 -31.68 14.58
N MET A 119 7.79 -31.50 15.75
CA MET A 119 9.24 -31.63 15.95
C MET A 119 9.68 -33.09 15.86
N GLN A 120 8.90 -34.04 16.35
CA GLN A 120 9.13 -35.48 16.16
C GLN A 120 9.05 -35.88 14.69
N GLN A 121 8.09 -35.32 13.93
CA GLN A 121 7.90 -35.61 12.51
C GLN A 121 8.98 -34.97 11.60
N HIS A 122 9.44 -33.77 11.94
CA HIS A 122 10.24 -32.96 11.01
C HIS A 122 11.63 -32.55 11.54
N GLY A 123 11.92 -32.88 12.79
CA GLY A 123 13.18 -32.64 13.49
C GLY A 123 13.31 -31.22 14.03
N SER A 124 13.16 -30.20 13.20
CA SER A 124 13.26 -28.80 13.65
C SER A 124 12.27 -27.91 12.95
N LEU A 125 11.89 -26.83 13.62
CA LEU A 125 10.75 -26.02 13.24
C LEU A 125 11.06 -24.53 13.29
N LYS A 126 10.35 -23.76 12.48
CA LYS A 126 10.15 -22.32 12.67
C LYS A 126 8.70 -22.12 13.05
N VAL A 127 8.49 -21.56 14.23
CA VAL A 127 7.17 -21.36 14.82
C VAL A 127 6.95 -19.87 15.05
N ASN A 128 5.82 -19.36 14.60
CA ASN A 128 5.33 -18.05 14.99
C ASN A 128 3.86 -18.16 15.36
N THR A 129 3.40 -17.18 16.12
CA THR A 129 2.03 -17.12 16.61
C THR A 129 1.37 -15.82 16.17
N LEU A 130 0.05 -15.84 16.07
CA LEU A 130 -0.79 -14.69 15.78
C LEU A 130 -1.94 -14.72 16.77
N LEU A 131 -1.92 -13.79 17.73
CA LEU A 131 -3.05 -13.57 18.62
C LEU A 131 -4.11 -12.76 17.89
N LEU A 132 -5.35 -13.22 17.94
CA LEU A 132 -6.52 -12.44 17.57
C LEU A 132 -7.28 -12.06 18.83
N ALA A 133 -7.53 -10.76 18.99
CA ALA A 133 -8.20 -10.21 20.16
C ALA A 133 -9.06 -8.99 19.79
N ARG A 134 -10.22 -8.87 20.43
CA ARG A 134 -11.09 -7.69 20.34
C ARG A 134 -10.67 -6.66 21.37
N PHE A 135 -10.55 -5.43 20.92
CA PHE A 135 -10.33 -4.28 21.75
C PHE A 135 -11.59 -3.44 21.75
N GLU A 136 -12.03 -3.02 22.92
CA GLU A 136 -13.05 -2.01 23.07
C GLU A 136 -12.40 -0.67 23.39
N CYS A 137 -12.93 0.42 22.86
CA CYS A 137 -12.53 1.74 23.26
C CYS A 137 -13.76 2.50 23.73
N ARG A 138 -13.77 2.85 25.02
CA ARG A 138 -14.82 3.68 25.61
C ARG A 138 -14.46 5.13 25.41
N LYS A 139 -15.18 5.77 24.51
CA LYS A 139 -15.11 7.21 24.27
C LYS A 139 -16.53 7.73 24.47
N ASN A 140 -16.74 8.43 25.58
CA ASN A 140 -18.01 9.08 25.96
C ASN A 140 -19.25 8.20 25.75
N ASP A 141 -19.41 7.22 26.64
CA ASP A 141 -20.54 6.27 26.71
C ASP A 141 -20.80 5.35 25.50
N ALA A 142 -20.05 5.50 24.40
CA ALA A 142 -20.04 4.56 23.27
C ALA A 142 -18.84 3.60 23.34
N VAL A 143 -19.11 2.30 23.15
CA VAL A 143 -18.10 1.24 23.13
C VAL A 143 -17.74 0.92 21.67
N VAL A 144 -16.53 1.30 21.23
CA VAL A 144 -16.03 0.99 19.88
C VAL A 144 -15.25 -0.32 19.92
N ILE A 145 -15.73 -1.36 19.23
CA ILE A 145 -15.06 -2.67 19.22
C ILE A 145 -14.29 -2.88 17.90
N GLU A 146 -13.01 -3.20 17.98
CA GLU A 146 -12.16 -3.54 16.82
C GLU A 146 -11.33 -4.80 17.10
N THR A 147 -11.36 -5.75 16.16
CA THR A 147 -10.48 -6.93 16.22
C THR A 147 -9.08 -6.56 15.73
N LYS A 148 -8.09 -6.74 16.59
CA LYS A 148 -6.67 -6.51 16.29
C LYS A 148 -5.90 -7.83 16.32
N SER A 149 -4.87 -7.90 15.50
CA SER A 149 -4.03 -9.09 15.36
C SER A 149 -2.60 -8.80 15.76
N PHE A 150 -2.01 -9.61 16.63
CA PHE A 150 -0.65 -9.43 17.14
C PHE A 150 0.20 -10.64 16.75
N GLN A 151 1.05 -10.45 15.76
CA GLN A 151 1.93 -11.51 15.27
C GLN A 151 3.24 -11.52 16.07
N SER A 152 3.68 -12.67 16.59
CA SER A 152 5.02 -12.84 17.16
C SER A 152 6.08 -12.99 16.07
N LYS A 153 7.34 -12.78 16.44
CA LYS A 153 8.47 -13.06 15.55
C LYS A 153 8.59 -14.57 15.35
N SER A 154 8.98 -14.99 14.14
CA SER A 154 9.29 -16.39 13.90
C SER A 154 10.47 -16.83 14.75
N SER A 155 10.25 -17.87 15.56
CA SER A 155 11.24 -18.48 16.44
C SER A 155 11.68 -19.81 15.87
N THR A 156 12.99 -20.06 15.86
CA THR A 156 13.53 -21.39 15.57
C THR A 156 13.37 -22.28 16.80
N ILE A 157 12.77 -23.46 16.62
CA ILE A 157 12.59 -24.51 17.62
C ILE A 157 13.43 -25.72 17.20
N LEU A 158 14.36 -26.10 18.06
CA LEU A 158 15.24 -27.26 17.91
C LEU A 158 14.93 -28.28 19.01
N ALA A 159 15.42 -29.52 18.86
CA ALA A 159 15.27 -30.56 19.89
C ALA A 159 15.80 -30.14 21.28
N SER A 160 16.74 -29.20 21.33
CA SER A 160 17.29 -28.65 22.56
C SER A 160 16.50 -27.45 23.11
N THR A 161 15.56 -26.85 22.38
CA THR A 161 14.84 -25.63 22.81
C THR A 161 13.94 -25.94 24.00
N GLY A 162 14.07 -25.17 25.09
CA GLY A 162 13.15 -25.24 26.23
C GLY A 162 11.80 -24.69 25.81
N LEU A 163 10.83 -25.57 25.53
CA LEU A 163 9.56 -25.16 24.91
C LEU A 163 8.70 -24.29 25.83
N HIS A 164 8.72 -24.55 27.14
CA HIS A 164 8.05 -23.72 28.14
C HIS A 164 8.65 -22.32 28.21
N GLU A 165 9.97 -22.21 28.33
CA GLU A 165 10.69 -20.93 28.32
C GLU A 165 10.46 -20.16 27.02
N TRP A 166 10.57 -20.84 25.87
CA TRP A 166 10.26 -20.25 24.57
C TRP A 166 8.83 -19.71 24.52
N TYR A 167 7.85 -20.50 24.95
CA TYR A 167 6.45 -20.09 24.92
C TYR A 167 6.25 -18.85 25.79
N GLN A 168 6.77 -18.86 27.02
CA GLN A 168 6.67 -17.73 27.95
C GLN A 168 7.35 -16.46 27.40
N GLU A 169 8.57 -16.54 26.87
CA GLU A 169 9.29 -15.36 26.39
C GLU A 169 8.83 -14.86 25.01
N SER A 170 8.68 -15.78 24.05
CA SER A 170 8.48 -15.45 22.64
C SER A 170 7.01 -15.38 22.24
N VAL A 171 6.12 -16.05 22.98
CA VAL A 171 4.67 -16.01 22.76
C VAL A 171 4.00 -15.14 23.81
N VAL A 172 4.08 -15.48 25.09
CA VAL A 172 3.33 -14.77 26.16
C VAL A 172 3.82 -13.34 26.31
N ASN A 173 5.09 -13.14 26.69
CA ASN A 173 5.63 -11.81 27.00
C ASN A 173 5.62 -10.87 25.79
N GLN A 174 5.95 -11.35 24.58
CA GLN A 174 5.89 -10.51 23.37
C GLN A 174 4.47 -10.11 23.02
N THR A 175 3.51 -11.03 23.18
CA THR A 175 2.10 -10.74 22.84
C THR A 175 1.52 -9.76 23.84
N LEU A 176 1.74 -9.99 25.15
CA LEU A 176 1.34 -9.05 26.19
C LEU A 176 1.97 -7.68 25.97
N ARG A 177 3.29 -7.57 25.76
CA ARG A 177 3.94 -6.29 25.46
C ARG A 177 3.35 -5.57 24.25
N LYS A 178 2.97 -6.28 23.18
CA LYS A 178 2.37 -5.63 22.00
C LYS A 178 0.93 -5.19 22.23
N VAL A 179 0.19 -5.95 23.03
CA VAL A 179 -1.16 -5.61 23.46
C VAL A 179 -1.10 -4.41 24.42
N ASP A 180 -0.22 -4.45 25.42
CA ASP A 180 0.07 -3.36 26.36
C ASP A 180 0.59 -2.13 25.63
N GLU A 181 1.53 -2.29 24.69
CA GLU A 181 1.97 -1.20 23.82
C GLU A 181 0.81 -0.64 23.02
N LEU A 182 -0.20 -1.42 22.63
CA LEU A 182 -1.35 -0.89 21.90
C LEU A 182 -2.34 -0.15 22.82
N GLN A 183 -2.67 -0.72 23.98
CA GLN A 183 -3.51 -0.07 25.01
C GLN A 183 -2.85 1.20 25.55
N GLU A 184 -1.53 1.06 25.74
CA GLU A 184 -0.52 2.08 25.83
C GLU A 184 -0.76 3.15 24.75
N ASN A 185 -0.35 2.78 23.54
CA ASN A 185 0.00 3.67 22.43
C ASN A 185 -1.21 4.33 21.74
N GLN A 186 -2.40 3.80 21.96
CA GLN A 186 -3.63 4.28 21.35
C GLN A 186 -4.62 4.57 22.47
N SER A 187 -4.84 5.85 22.77
CA SER A 187 -5.69 6.29 23.88
C SER A 187 -7.08 5.65 23.83
N GLY A 188 -7.44 5.03 24.94
CA GLY A 188 -8.78 4.53 25.23
C GLY A 188 -9.06 3.08 24.81
N TRP A 189 -8.16 2.36 24.14
CA TRP A 189 -8.39 0.96 23.78
C TRP A 189 -8.06 0.04 24.96
N SER A 190 -9.07 -0.69 25.45
CA SER A 190 -8.93 -1.82 26.37
C SER A 190 -9.16 -3.14 25.65
N LEU A 191 -8.38 -4.15 25.99
CA LEU A 191 -8.69 -5.51 25.56
C LEU A 191 -10.07 -5.90 26.10
N SER A 192 -10.98 -6.31 25.22
CA SER A 192 -12.35 -6.73 25.55
C SER A 192 -12.47 -8.25 25.58
N GLU A 193 -11.93 -8.92 24.56
CA GLU A 193 -12.03 -10.37 24.43
C GLU A 193 -10.82 -10.95 23.70
N THR A 194 -10.30 -12.05 24.20
CA THR A 194 -9.30 -12.85 23.47
C THR A 194 -10.02 -13.89 22.62
N LEU A 195 -9.75 -13.93 21.32
CA LEU A 195 -10.49 -14.83 20.41
C LEU A 195 -9.78 -16.16 20.25
N ASN A 196 -8.53 -16.11 19.80
CA ASN A 196 -7.72 -17.30 19.60
C ASN A 196 -6.24 -16.96 19.43
N LEU A 197 -5.40 -17.99 19.53
CA LEU A 197 -3.98 -17.96 19.21
C LEU A 197 -3.74 -18.89 18.02
N THR A 198 -3.51 -18.32 16.85
CA THR A 198 -3.05 -19.10 15.69
C THR A 198 -1.55 -19.39 15.85
N VAL A 199 -1.13 -20.62 15.58
CA VAL A 199 0.25 -21.10 15.64
C VAL A 199 0.63 -21.62 14.27
N ASN A 200 1.56 -20.95 13.59
CA ASN A 200 2.10 -21.43 12.33
C ASN A 200 3.42 -22.14 12.59
N ILE A 201 3.52 -23.36 12.12
CA ILE A 201 4.62 -24.28 12.29
C ILE A 201 5.15 -24.62 10.91
N SER A 202 6.42 -24.37 10.66
CA SER A 202 7.07 -24.79 9.42
C SER A 202 8.25 -25.67 9.74
N ARG A 203 8.44 -26.73 8.95
CA ARG A 203 9.66 -27.53 8.95
C ARG A 203 10.80 -26.59 8.64
N TYR A 204 11.61 -26.38 9.65
CA TYR A 204 12.87 -25.71 9.52
C TYR A 204 13.91 -26.80 9.37
N THR A 205 14.61 -26.80 8.24
CA THR A 205 15.85 -27.58 8.22
C THR A 205 16.90 -26.68 8.85
N PRO A 206 17.38 -26.99 10.07
CA PRO A 206 18.47 -26.24 10.65
C PRO A 206 19.63 -26.35 9.70
N LEU A 207 20.31 -25.24 9.62
CA LEU A 207 21.54 -25.09 8.91
C LEU A 207 22.58 -25.91 9.69
N GLN A 208 22.64 -27.23 9.42
CA GLN A 208 23.41 -28.14 10.26
C GLN A 208 24.90 -27.91 10.02
N VAL A 209 25.57 -27.67 11.14
CA VAL A 209 26.99 -27.38 11.25
C VAL A 209 27.73 -28.71 11.43
N GLY A 210 28.47 -29.14 10.41
CA GLY A 210 29.30 -30.34 10.47
C GLY A 210 30.47 -30.20 11.45
N ILE A 211 31.15 -31.32 11.73
CA ILE A 211 32.31 -31.48 12.64
C ILE A 211 33.56 -30.66 12.18
N SER A 212 33.45 -29.95 11.07
CA SER A 212 34.33 -28.86 10.67
C SER A 212 33.46 -27.70 10.17
N THR A 213 33.50 -26.57 10.86
CA THR A 213 32.63 -25.41 10.59
C THR A 213 33.27 -24.41 9.63
N PHE A 214 34.47 -24.69 9.16
CA PHE A 214 35.19 -23.82 8.25
C PHE A 214 34.54 -23.82 6.87
N VAL A 215 34.09 -22.64 6.44
CA VAL A 215 33.60 -22.38 5.09
C VAL A 215 34.52 -21.35 4.48
N ALA A 216 35.10 -21.66 3.32
CA ALA A 216 35.94 -20.70 2.62
C ALA A 216 35.11 -19.47 2.25
N VAL A 217 35.65 -18.28 2.52
CA VAL A 217 35.11 -17.02 1.98
C VAL A 217 35.17 -17.05 0.45
N PRO A 218 34.16 -16.52 -0.27
CA PRO A 218 34.22 -16.34 -1.71
C PRO A 218 35.50 -15.62 -2.15
N ASP A 219 36.01 -15.97 -3.32
CA ASP A 219 37.32 -15.49 -3.80
C ASP A 219 37.42 -13.97 -3.91
N ASP A 220 36.35 -13.31 -4.30
CA ASP A 220 36.27 -11.86 -4.39
C ASP A 220 36.28 -11.18 -3.00
N ILE A 221 35.84 -11.86 -1.95
CA ILE A 221 35.94 -11.41 -0.56
C ILE A 221 37.33 -11.73 0.01
N ARG A 222 37.83 -12.94 -0.24
CA ARG A 222 39.15 -13.40 0.22
C ARG A 222 40.26 -12.48 -0.24
N LYS A 223 40.25 -12.10 -1.53
CA LYS A 223 41.24 -11.20 -2.15
C LYS A 223 41.26 -9.79 -1.54
N LYS A 224 40.20 -9.36 -0.83
CA LYS A 224 40.14 -8.03 -0.19
C LYS A 224 40.92 -7.94 1.12
N GLU A 225 41.32 -9.09 1.70
CA GLU A 225 42.03 -9.17 2.99
C GLU A 225 41.37 -8.38 4.14
N GLY A 226 40.05 -8.16 4.06
CA GLY A 226 39.26 -7.43 5.08
C GLY A 226 38.65 -8.34 6.14
N VAL A 227 38.70 -9.65 5.92
CA VAL A 227 38.04 -10.69 6.72
C VAL A 227 39.09 -11.67 7.23
N VAL A 228 39.03 -11.97 8.53
CA VAL A 228 39.79 -13.04 9.17
C VAL A 228 38.86 -14.23 9.34
N ASN A 229 39.16 -15.31 8.62
CA ASN A 229 38.37 -16.54 8.63
C ASN A 229 39.16 -17.60 9.43
N ILE A 230 38.67 -17.89 10.63
CA ILE A 230 39.35 -18.78 11.58
C ILE A 230 39.02 -20.23 11.23
N ILE A 231 40.05 -21.04 11.05
CA ILE A 231 39.92 -22.47 10.70
C ILE A 231 39.67 -23.25 11.99
N ASN A 232 38.45 -23.17 12.50
CA ASN A 232 38.02 -23.90 13.69
C ASN A 232 37.34 -25.23 13.30
N LYS A 233 37.49 -26.25 14.16
CA LYS A 233 36.90 -27.59 14.01
C LYS A 233 35.83 -27.88 15.06
N ASP A 234 35.34 -26.84 15.75
CA ASP A 234 34.35 -26.91 16.83
C ASP A 234 33.11 -26.06 16.49
N HIS A 235 32.08 -26.10 17.33
CA HIS A 235 30.84 -25.34 17.11
C HIS A 235 30.93 -23.85 17.52
N TYR A 236 32.12 -23.36 17.89
CA TYR A 236 32.32 -22.04 18.50
C TYR A 236 32.83 -20.98 17.52
N CYS A 237 32.60 -21.12 16.21
CA CYS A 237 33.10 -20.19 15.19
C CYS A 237 32.73 -18.72 15.48
N PHE A 238 31.52 -18.45 15.98
CA PHE A 238 31.10 -17.12 16.44
C PHE A 238 31.98 -16.61 17.58
N LEU A 239 32.18 -17.40 18.63
CA LEU A 239 32.98 -17.02 19.78
C LEU A 239 34.45 -16.79 19.38
N TRP A 240 35.01 -17.68 18.56
CA TRP A 240 36.36 -17.50 18.00
C TRP A 240 36.50 -16.17 17.25
N CYS A 241 35.48 -15.75 16.50
CA CYS A 241 35.50 -14.45 15.82
C CYS A 241 35.40 -13.27 16.79
N VAL A 242 34.58 -13.37 17.84
CA VAL A 242 34.49 -12.34 18.88
C VAL A 242 35.81 -12.24 19.65
N VAL A 243 36.40 -13.36 20.05
CA VAL A 243 37.73 -13.40 20.68
C VAL A 243 38.79 -12.81 19.75
N ALA A 244 38.78 -13.15 18.46
CA ALA A 244 39.74 -12.59 17.53
C ALA A 244 39.62 -11.07 17.36
N ALA A 245 38.39 -10.53 17.51
CA ALA A 245 38.16 -9.10 17.55
C ALA A 245 38.67 -8.45 18.84
N LEU A 246 38.51 -9.09 19.99
CA LEU A 246 38.96 -8.60 21.30
C LEU A 246 40.48 -8.76 21.52
N TYR A 247 41.09 -9.82 20.97
CA TYR A 247 42.50 -10.19 21.11
C TYR A 247 43.20 -10.33 19.74
N PRO A 248 43.35 -9.24 18.97
CA PRO A 248 43.84 -9.31 17.59
C PRO A 248 45.34 -9.67 17.48
N VAL A 249 45.66 -10.70 16.69
CA VAL A 249 47.04 -11.19 16.48
C VAL A 249 47.61 -10.75 15.13
N LYS A 250 48.95 -10.60 15.02
CA LYS A 250 49.64 -10.15 13.79
C LYS A 250 49.94 -11.28 12.80
N ALA A 251 50.40 -12.44 13.26
CA ALA A 251 50.75 -13.62 12.45
C ALA A 251 49.78 -14.79 12.73
N HIS A 252 49.69 -15.76 11.80
CA HIS A 252 48.87 -16.97 11.94
C HIS A 252 47.39 -16.75 12.34
N ARG A 253 46.79 -15.64 11.88
CA ARG A 253 45.45 -15.15 12.28
C ARG A 253 44.29 -16.11 12.07
N ASN A 254 44.47 -17.11 11.21
CA ASN A 254 43.43 -18.09 10.92
C ASN A 254 43.53 -19.32 11.85
N LEU A 255 44.57 -19.43 12.69
CA LEU A 255 44.77 -20.55 13.61
C LEU A 255 44.13 -20.26 14.98
N PRO A 256 43.21 -21.12 15.47
CA PRO A 256 42.63 -20.97 16.81
C PRO A 256 43.65 -20.90 17.94
N SER A 257 44.79 -21.60 17.81
CA SER A 257 45.88 -21.60 18.81
C SER A 257 46.55 -20.23 19.03
N SER A 258 46.28 -19.25 18.18
CA SER A 258 46.79 -17.89 18.34
C SER A 258 45.97 -17.07 19.34
N TYR A 259 44.80 -17.54 19.77
CA TYR A 259 43.84 -16.79 20.58
C TYR A 259 43.56 -17.50 21.91
N PRO A 260 43.20 -16.76 22.98
CA PRO A 260 42.68 -17.36 24.21
C PRO A 260 41.46 -18.24 23.91
N TYR A 261 41.30 -19.33 24.66
CA TYR A 261 40.14 -20.18 24.47
C TYR A 261 38.85 -19.41 24.80
N PRO A 262 37.80 -19.40 23.95
CA PRO A 262 36.70 -18.46 24.12
C PRO A 262 35.97 -18.54 25.46
N SER A 263 35.84 -19.74 26.03
CA SER A 263 35.18 -19.94 27.32
C SER A 263 35.99 -19.41 28.51
N SER A 264 37.26 -19.02 28.34
CA SER A 264 38.06 -18.38 29.38
C SER A 264 37.87 -16.86 29.46
N VAL A 265 37.28 -16.24 28.42
CA VAL A 265 37.23 -14.77 28.26
C VAL A 265 35.84 -14.23 27.94
N LEU A 266 34.87 -15.07 27.58
CA LEU A 266 33.50 -14.67 27.22
C LEU A 266 32.48 -15.44 28.05
N ASP A 267 31.54 -14.71 28.64
CA ASP A 267 30.37 -15.30 29.28
C ASP A 267 29.35 -15.68 28.21
N HIS A 268 29.05 -16.97 28.14
CA HIS A 268 28.08 -17.54 27.22
C HIS A 268 27.13 -18.49 27.97
N THR A 269 27.01 -18.31 29.29
CA THR A 269 26.13 -19.08 30.16
C THR A 269 24.68 -19.00 29.68
N GLY A 270 24.06 -20.14 29.40
CA GLY A 270 22.68 -20.19 28.89
C GLY A 270 22.52 -20.01 27.37
N ILE A 271 23.60 -19.80 26.61
CA ILE A 271 23.56 -19.69 25.14
C ILE A 271 23.99 -21.00 24.49
N LYS A 272 23.18 -21.51 23.56
CA LYS A 272 23.46 -22.74 22.80
C LYS A 272 24.27 -22.43 21.55
N PHE A 273 25.27 -23.27 21.26
CA PHE A 273 26.10 -23.15 20.07
C PHE A 273 25.83 -24.29 19.08
N PRO A 274 25.84 -24.02 17.76
CA PRO A 274 26.11 -22.74 17.07
C PRO A 274 25.06 -21.65 17.37
N ILE A 275 25.50 -20.40 17.57
CA ILE A 275 24.63 -19.29 17.99
C ILE A 275 23.64 -18.88 16.89
N GLU A 276 22.41 -18.53 17.26
CA GLU A 276 21.45 -17.89 16.35
C GLU A 276 21.51 -16.36 16.42
N LEU A 277 21.16 -15.66 15.34
CA LEU A 277 21.15 -14.19 15.31
C LEU A 277 20.26 -13.57 16.40
N LYS A 278 19.22 -14.29 16.84
CA LYS A 278 18.27 -13.84 17.87
C LYS A 278 18.87 -13.83 19.29
N ASP A 279 19.93 -14.62 19.51
CA ASP A 279 20.59 -14.78 20.82
C ASP A 279 21.74 -13.77 21.01
N ILE A 280 22.15 -13.10 19.92
CA ILE A 280 23.20 -12.05 19.95
C ILE A 280 22.86 -10.90 20.92
N PRO A 281 21.63 -10.35 20.98
CA PRO A 281 21.29 -9.33 21.97
C PRO A 281 21.53 -9.76 23.42
N LEU A 282 21.28 -11.03 23.76
CA LEU A 282 21.54 -11.56 25.10
C LEU A 282 23.04 -11.62 25.35
N PHE A 283 23.79 -12.19 24.39
CA PHE A 283 25.25 -12.26 24.44
C PHE A 283 25.90 -10.86 24.59
N GLU A 284 25.39 -9.87 23.84
CA GLU A 284 25.81 -8.47 23.90
C GLU A 284 25.63 -7.88 25.30
N LYS A 285 24.50 -8.15 25.96
CA LYS A 285 24.25 -7.67 27.32
C LYS A 285 25.14 -8.36 28.35
N MET A 286 25.36 -9.67 28.23
CA MET A 286 26.17 -10.44 29.17
C MET A 286 27.64 -10.01 29.17
N ASN A 287 28.17 -9.64 28.00
CA ASN A 287 29.58 -9.29 27.83
C ASN A 287 29.82 -7.78 27.69
N ASP A 288 28.75 -6.97 27.76
CA ASP A 288 28.77 -5.55 27.44
C ASP A 288 29.48 -5.30 26.09
N LEU A 289 28.91 -5.83 25.01
CA LEU A 289 29.44 -5.75 23.64
C LEU A 289 28.41 -5.18 22.68
N ARG A 290 28.90 -4.72 21.53
CA ARG A 290 28.10 -4.29 20.39
C ARG A 290 28.56 -5.05 19.14
N ILE A 291 27.67 -5.82 18.52
CA ILE A 291 27.97 -6.76 17.44
C ILE A 291 27.03 -6.49 16.25
N ASN A 292 27.59 -6.30 15.06
CA ASN A 292 26.84 -6.33 13.81
C ASN A 292 27.20 -7.60 13.03
N VAL A 293 26.19 -8.26 12.45
CA VAL A 293 26.39 -9.40 11.56
C VAL A 293 25.92 -9.05 10.16
N TYR A 294 26.79 -9.29 9.19
CA TYR A 294 26.53 -9.11 7.76
C TYR A 294 26.49 -10.47 7.06
N GLY A 295 25.74 -10.55 5.96
CA GLY A 295 25.66 -11.70 5.08
C GLY A 295 26.01 -11.34 3.65
N ILE A 296 26.03 -12.35 2.79
CA ILE A 296 26.31 -12.20 1.35
C ILE A 296 25.02 -12.54 0.60
N GLU A 297 24.52 -11.60 -0.21
CA GLU A 297 23.45 -11.90 -1.15
C GLU A 297 23.99 -12.76 -2.31
N PRO A 298 23.21 -13.75 -2.78
CA PRO A 298 23.61 -14.55 -3.92
C PRO A 298 23.74 -13.68 -5.16
N LYS A 299 24.82 -13.89 -5.91
CA LYS A 299 25.09 -13.19 -7.17
C LYS A 299 24.01 -13.51 -8.21
N LYS A 300 23.69 -12.54 -9.08
CA LYS A 300 22.80 -12.76 -10.23
C LYS A 300 23.57 -13.49 -11.35
N ASN A 301 24.76 -13.00 -11.67
CA ASN A 301 25.71 -13.63 -12.58
C ASN A 301 27.04 -13.93 -11.86
N GLU A 302 27.81 -14.93 -12.30
CA GLU A 302 29.09 -15.27 -11.66
C GLU A 302 30.11 -14.11 -11.68
N GLU A 303 30.03 -13.27 -12.72
CA GLU A 303 30.86 -12.08 -12.91
C GLU A 303 30.52 -10.93 -11.95
N ASP A 304 29.34 -10.96 -11.32
CA ASP A 304 28.93 -9.90 -10.39
C ASP A 304 29.75 -9.95 -9.08
N PRO A 305 30.07 -8.80 -8.46
CA PRO A 305 30.68 -8.79 -7.14
C PRO A 305 29.69 -9.27 -6.06
N SER A 306 30.19 -9.92 -5.02
CA SER A 306 29.39 -10.30 -3.85
C SER A 306 28.81 -9.05 -3.16
N ILE A 307 27.50 -9.04 -2.92
CA ILE A 307 26.81 -7.93 -2.26
C ILE A 307 26.70 -8.25 -0.76
N ILE A 308 27.32 -7.41 0.07
CA ILE A 308 27.26 -7.53 1.53
C ILE A 308 26.02 -6.84 2.06
N VAL A 309 25.21 -7.51 2.89
CA VAL A 309 23.98 -6.95 3.47
C VAL A 309 23.94 -7.12 5.00
N PRO A 310 23.35 -6.19 5.75
CA PRO A 310 23.19 -6.35 7.19
C PRO A 310 22.14 -7.42 7.50
N LEU A 311 22.48 -8.41 8.33
CA LEU A 311 21.55 -9.44 8.83
C LEU A 311 21.11 -9.14 10.27
N TYR A 312 22.03 -8.62 11.08
CA TYR A 312 21.80 -8.16 12.44
C TYR A 312 22.57 -6.86 12.67
N LEU A 313 21.90 -5.84 13.20
CA LEU A 313 22.51 -4.58 13.61
C LEU A 313 22.17 -4.37 15.08
N SER A 314 23.20 -4.18 15.90
CA SER A 314 23.01 -4.03 17.34
C SER A 314 22.07 -2.87 17.68
N SER A 315 21.28 -3.07 18.73
CA SER A 315 20.47 -2.03 19.36
C SER A 315 21.03 -1.57 20.70
N ASN A 316 22.16 -2.17 21.15
CA ASN A 316 22.86 -1.77 22.36
C ASN A 316 23.67 -0.50 22.11
N LEU A 317 22.97 0.64 22.05
CA LEU A 317 23.57 1.95 21.77
C LEU A 317 24.25 2.57 23.01
N GLU A 318 23.99 2.02 24.19
CA GLU A 318 24.56 2.47 25.47
C GLU A 318 25.99 1.93 25.70
N CYS A 319 26.36 0.84 25.03
CA CYS A 319 27.70 0.27 25.09
C CYS A 319 28.75 1.25 24.53
N GLN A 320 29.77 1.53 25.33
CA GLN A 320 30.86 2.44 24.96
C GLN A 320 31.99 1.75 24.18
N LYS A 321 31.96 0.42 24.04
CA LYS A 321 32.98 -0.34 23.31
C LYS A 321 32.79 -0.26 21.80
N ASP A 322 33.89 -0.45 21.07
CA ASP A 322 33.88 -0.50 19.62
C ASP A 322 32.98 -1.62 19.10
N THR A 323 32.30 -1.36 17.97
CA THR A 323 31.41 -2.35 17.36
C THR A 323 32.21 -3.46 16.70
N ILE A 324 31.93 -4.71 17.08
CA ILE A 324 32.48 -5.91 16.45
C ILE A 324 31.65 -6.23 15.20
N HIS A 325 32.32 -6.37 14.06
CA HIS A 325 31.67 -6.70 12.79
C HIS A 325 31.97 -8.15 12.39
N LEU A 326 30.92 -8.94 12.15
CA LEU A 326 31.02 -10.34 11.76
C LEU A 326 30.40 -10.57 10.38
N LEU A 327 30.99 -11.46 9.59
CA LEU A 327 30.48 -11.93 8.31
C LEU A 327 29.96 -13.35 8.48
N MET A 328 28.69 -13.55 8.21
CA MET A 328 28.04 -14.86 8.15
C MET A 328 28.08 -15.35 6.71
N ILE A 329 28.76 -16.47 6.49
CA ILE A 329 29.00 -17.09 5.20
C ILE A 329 28.22 -18.39 5.14
N GLU A 330 27.55 -18.63 4.02
CA GLU A 330 26.84 -19.88 3.74
C GLU A 330 27.65 -20.73 2.76
N THR A 331 27.72 -22.05 2.95
CA THR A 331 28.23 -22.96 1.91
C THR A 331 27.27 -22.98 0.73
N SER A 332 27.65 -22.43 -0.41
CA SER A 332 26.94 -22.61 -1.68
C SER A 332 27.67 -23.61 -2.57
N PHE A 333 26.98 -24.65 -3.06
CA PHE A 333 27.43 -25.38 -4.24
C PHE A 333 27.24 -24.51 -5.49
N THR A 334 28.29 -24.36 -6.29
CA THR A 334 28.21 -24.47 -7.74
C THR A 334 27.92 -25.94 -8.08
N LEU A 335 26.73 -26.27 -8.59
CA LEU A 335 26.51 -27.54 -9.28
C LEU A 335 25.84 -27.27 -10.62
N ASN A 336 26.51 -27.74 -11.66
CA ASN A 336 25.93 -27.97 -12.98
C ASN A 336 24.70 -28.88 -12.86
N ASN A 337 23.74 -28.66 -13.75
CA ASN A 337 22.37 -29.17 -13.71
C ASN A 337 22.17 -30.70 -13.85
N ASP A 338 23.19 -31.55 -13.74
CA ASP A 338 23.06 -32.93 -14.27
C ASP A 338 22.97 -34.10 -13.28
N ASP A 339 23.20 -33.94 -11.98
CA ASP A 339 23.15 -35.11 -11.09
C ASP A 339 21.98 -35.08 -10.10
N GLY A 340 21.01 -35.95 -10.37
CA GLY A 340 19.95 -36.33 -9.45
C GLY A 340 20.50 -36.83 -8.11
N ILE A 341 19.90 -36.32 -7.04
CA ILE A 341 19.97 -36.82 -5.65
C ILE A 341 21.28 -36.54 -4.89
N LYS A 342 21.24 -35.55 -3.99
CA LYS A 342 21.49 -35.72 -2.53
C LYS A 342 21.05 -34.48 -1.76
N ASN A 343 20.45 -34.68 -0.59
CA ASN A 343 20.05 -33.65 0.38
C ASN A 343 21.27 -32.79 0.82
N HIS A 344 21.60 -31.75 0.07
CA HIS A 344 22.64 -30.81 0.48
C HIS A 344 22.08 -29.82 1.52
N LYS A 345 22.68 -29.81 2.72
CA LYS A 345 22.37 -28.92 3.84
C LYS A 345 23.40 -27.76 3.86
N PRO A 346 23.00 -26.48 3.88
CA PRO A 346 23.95 -25.38 3.95
C PRO A 346 24.54 -25.23 5.36
N ILE A 347 25.87 -25.13 5.45
CA ILE A 347 26.68 -24.87 6.65
C ILE A 347 26.95 -23.36 6.71
N PHE A 348 26.83 -22.78 7.91
CA PHE A 348 27.10 -21.36 8.13
C PHE A 348 28.33 -21.18 9.00
N HIS A 349 29.16 -20.23 8.61
CA HIS A 349 30.40 -19.90 9.26
C HIS A 349 30.45 -18.41 9.55
N PHE A 350 30.87 -18.04 10.76
CA PHE A 350 31.19 -16.67 11.08
C PHE A 350 32.67 -16.42 10.81
N ALA A 351 32.96 -15.30 10.16
CA ALA A 351 34.30 -14.77 10.02
C ALA A 351 34.35 -13.36 10.59
N TRP A 352 35.47 -12.96 11.17
CA TRP A 352 35.62 -11.62 11.73
C TRP A 352 35.93 -10.61 10.63
N ILE A 353 35.12 -9.55 10.52
CA ILE A 353 35.38 -8.42 9.64
C ILE A 353 36.29 -7.44 10.37
N ARG A 354 37.60 -7.68 10.27
CA ARG A 354 38.61 -6.79 10.85
C ARG A 354 38.62 -5.41 10.19
N ASN A 355 38.25 -5.32 8.91
CA ASN A 355 38.21 -4.04 8.20
C ASN A 355 37.00 -3.98 7.25
N LEU A 356 35.90 -3.41 7.75
CA LEU A 356 34.65 -3.26 7.00
C LEU A 356 34.85 -2.44 5.72
N SER A 357 35.67 -1.38 5.79
CA SER A 357 36.01 -0.55 4.65
C SER A 357 36.66 -1.34 3.52
N ARG A 358 37.59 -2.26 3.81
CA ARG A 358 38.22 -3.14 2.80
C ARG A 358 37.23 -4.14 2.22
N LEU A 359 36.36 -4.72 3.05
CA LEU A 359 35.37 -5.72 2.61
C LEU A 359 34.35 -5.15 1.62
N VAL A 360 33.80 -3.97 1.94
CA VAL A 360 32.78 -3.33 1.10
C VAL A 360 33.40 -2.61 -0.11
N LYS A 361 34.71 -2.31 -0.06
CA LYS A 361 35.47 -1.73 -1.19
C LYS A 361 35.72 -2.77 -2.28
N SER A 362 34.74 -2.97 -3.15
CA SER A 362 34.99 -3.39 -4.53
C SER A 362 34.82 -2.17 -5.44
N SER A 363 35.93 -1.73 -6.05
CA SER A 363 35.95 -0.87 -7.24
C SER A 363 35.76 0.66 -7.09
N ILE A 364 35.73 1.26 -5.89
CA ILE A 364 35.40 2.70 -5.74
C ILE A 364 36.64 3.57 -5.48
N THR A 365 37.49 3.75 -6.49
CA THR A 365 38.61 4.74 -6.62
C THR A 365 40.05 4.26 -6.32
N LYS A 366 40.96 4.60 -7.25
CA LYS A 366 42.44 4.50 -7.14
C LYS A 366 43.05 5.59 -6.24
N GLY A 367 42.24 6.39 -5.53
CA GLY A 367 42.67 7.56 -4.75
C GLY A 367 43.19 7.20 -3.36
N LYS A 368 44.18 7.97 -2.88
CA LYS A 368 44.89 7.80 -1.59
C LYS A 368 44.14 8.35 -0.35
N HIS A 369 42.89 8.82 -0.48
CA HIS A 369 42.16 9.46 0.63
C HIS A 369 41.45 8.45 1.55
N LYS A 370 41.43 8.73 2.87
CA LYS A 370 40.71 7.95 3.90
C LYS A 370 39.19 8.11 3.72
N LEU A 371 38.46 7.01 3.51
CA LEU A 371 37.00 6.98 3.42
C LEU A 371 36.40 6.56 4.77
N PHE A 372 35.29 7.17 5.16
CA PHE A 372 34.51 6.83 6.35
C PHE A 372 33.31 5.98 5.93
N PHE A 373 33.05 4.86 6.61
CA PHE A 373 31.97 3.94 6.24
C PHE A 373 30.91 3.90 7.34
N CYS A 374 29.64 3.93 6.95
CA CYS A 374 28.54 3.66 7.86
C CYS A 374 28.30 2.16 7.94
N ASP A 375 28.39 1.62 9.15
CA ASP A 375 28.18 0.22 9.48
C ASP A 375 26.71 -0.23 9.36
N ARG A 376 25.75 0.70 9.25
CA ARG A 376 24.34 0.40 9.03
C ARG A 376 23.94 0.33 7.58
N CYS A 377 24.06 1.45 6.84
CA CYS A 377 23.64 1.52 5.44
C CYS A 377 24.69 0.96 4.47
N LEU A 378 25.93 0.75 4.93
CA LEU A 378 27.09 0.34 4.13
C LEU A 378 27.51 1.35 3.05
N CYS A 379 27.05 2.60 3.14
CA CYS A 379 27.54 3.71 2.33
C CYS A 379 28.87 4.27 2.88
N HIS A 380 29.60 4.98 2.03
CA HIS A 380 30.87 5.61 2.37
C HIS A 380 30.84 7.12 2.14
N PHE A 381 31.70 7.82 2.87
CA PHE A 381 31.79 9.27 2.93
C PHE A 381 33.25 9.70 2.79
N LYS A 382 33.47 10.81 2.09
CA LYS A 382 34.82 11.40 1.94
C LYS A 382 35.23 12.24 3.15
N LEU A 383 34.26 12.78 3.89
CA LEU A 383 34.46 13.69 5.01
C LEU A 383 33.91 13.09 6.31
N GLU A 384 34.66 13.20 7.40
CA GLU A 384 34.26 12.70 8.73
C GLU A 384 32.99 13.37 9.25
N ALA A 385 32.91 14.70 9.10
CA ALA A 385 31.74 15.47 9.54
C ALA A 385 30.46 15.07 8.81
N SER A 386 30.54 14.67 7.53
CA SER A 386 29.39 14.15 6.77
C SER A 386 28.99 12.76 7.30
N PHE A 387 29.97 11.89 7.56
CA PHE A 387 29.74 10.59 8.16
C PHE A 387 29.05 10.69 9.53
N GLN A 388 29.55 11.52 10.45
CA GLN A 388 28.98 11.62 11.81
C GLN A 388 27.51 12.09 11.79
N ARG A 389 27.20 13.07 10.94
CA ARG A 389 25.83 13.57 10.76
C ARG A 389 24.94 12.49 10.15
N HIS A 390 25.38 11.84 9.08
CA HIS A 390 24.65 10.70 8.52
C HIS A 390 24.45 9.58 9.54
N HIS A 391 25.48 9.23 10.32
CA HIS A 391 25.44 8.13 11.27
C HIS A 391 24.34 8.36 12.31
N SER A 392 24.22 9.58 12.86
CA SER A 392 23.15 9.91 13.81
C SER A 392 21.74 9.67 13.25
N ASP A 393 21.50 10.05 12.00
CA ASP A 393 20.21 9.89 11.32
C ASP A 393 19.95 8.44 10.91
N CYS A 394 20.99 7.78 10.39
CA CYS A 394 20.95 6.40 9.94
C CYS A 394 20.73 5.42 11.11
N LEU A 395 21.28 5.74 12.29
CA LEU A 395 21.11 5.00 13.54
C LEU A 395 19.63 4.89 13.94
N GLN A 396 18.88 5.98 13.77
CA GLN A 396 17.47 6.07 14.16
C GLN A 396 16.53 5.41 13.14
N HIS A 397 16.85 5.51 11.84
CA HIS A 397 15.87 5.23 10.77
C HIS A 397 16.20 4.05 9.86
N ASN A 398 17.47 3.63 9.76
CA ASN A 398 17.89 2.69 8.73
C ASN A 398 18.37 1.35 9.31
N LYS A 399 17.78 0.26 8.79
CA LYS A 399 18.09 -1.12 9.18
C LYS A 399 18.58 -1.98 8.02
N VAL A 400 18.80 -1.37 6.85
CA VAL A 400 19.04 -2.07 5.58
C VAL A 400 20.23 -1.47 4.85
N ARG A 401 20.83 -2.24 3.93
CA ARG A 401 21.80 -1.69 2.98
C ARG A 401 21.10 -0.66 2.09
N MET A 402 21.72 0.50 1.89
CA MET A 402 21.29 1.48 0.89
C MET A 402 22.15 1.32 -0.36
N THR A 403 21.51 0.98 -1.48
CA THR A 403 22.16 0.95 -2.80
C THR A 403 21.75 2.21 -3.55
N LEU A 404 22.74 2.95 -4.03
CA LEU A 404 22.57 4.18 -4.79
C LEU A 404 22.91 3.91 -6.26
N PRO A 405 22.41 4.72 -7.21
CA PRO A 405 22.83 4.65 -8.60
C PRO A 405 24.35 4.88 -8.73
N ASP A 406 24.96 4.40 -9.82
CA ASP A 406 26.33 4.75 -10.16
C ASP A 406 26.36 5.98 -11.10
N GLU A 407 27.54 6.45 -11.47
CA GLU A 407 27.70 7.59 -12.39
C GLU A 407 27.06 7.33 -13.77
N LYS A 408 26.97 6.06 -14.21
CA LYS A 408 26.34 5.71 -15.50
C LYS A 408 24.80 5.80 -15.43
N HIS A 409 24.23 5.53 -14.26
CA HIS A 409 22.79 5.53 -14.00
C HIS A 409 22.33 6.76 -13.20
N LYS A 410 23.19 7.77 -13.05
CA LYS A 410 22.92 9.02 -12.33
C LYS A 410 21.77 9.81 -12.95
N ILE A 411 21.62 9.77 -14.27
CA ILE A 411 20.61 10.56 -14.98
C ILE A 411 19.37 9.73 -15.29
N LEU A 412 18.25 10.14 -14.70
CA LEU A 412 16.92 9.64 -15.01
C LEU A 412 16.33 10.43 -16.18
N SER A 413 15.96 9.71 -17.25
CA SER A 413 15.35 10.24 -18.46
C SER A 413 14.42 9.18 -19.08
N PHE A 414 13.61 9.56 -20.06
CA PHE A 414 12.85 8.58 -20.84
C PHE A 414 13.81 7.67 -21.64
N ARG A 415 13.64 6.35 -21.53
CA ARG A 415 14.48 5.33 -22.20
C ARG A 415 13.67 4.23 -22.87
N ASP A 416 12.45 3.95 -22.42
CA ASP A 416 11.60 2.85 -22.90
C ASP A 416 10.91 3.17 -24.23
N HIS A 417 11.69 3.44 -25.27
CA HIS A 417 11.15 3.76 -26.60
C HIS A 417 10.25 2.65 -27.16
N ARG A 418 10.49 1.37 -26.79
CA ARG A 418 9.64 0.22 -27.15
C ARG A 418 8.16 0.40 -26.77
N TYR A 419 7.85 1.21 -25.75
CA TYR A 419 6.46 1.47 -25.34
C TYR A 419 5.68 2.36 -26.32
N LYS A 420 6.35 2.88 -27.34
CA LYS A 420 5.73 3.52 -28.51
C LYS A 420 5.18 2.51 -29.51
N ASP A 421 5.53 1.22 -29.42
CA ASP A 421 4.99 0.19 -30.31
C ASP A 421 3.72 -0.42 -29.69
N PRO A 422 2.60 -0.55 -30.42
CA PRO A 422 1.41 -1.19 -29.90
C PRO A 422 1.64 -2.66 -29.52
N VAL A 423 1.13 -3.07 -28.37
CA VAL A 423 1.07 -4.49 -27.97
C VAL A 423 0.13 -5.26 -28.91
N PRO A 424 0.60 -6.32 -29.59
CA PRO A 424 -0.15 -6.98 -30.66
C PRO A 424 -1.35 -7.82 -30.17
N PHE A 425 -1.17 -8.56 -29.07
CA PHE A 425 -2.15 -9.49 -28.53
C PHE A 425 -2.50 -9.11 -27.10
N VAL A 426 -3.79 -9.08 -26.78
CA VAL A 426 -4.32 -8.81 -25.44
C VAL A 426 -5.55 -9.68 -25.18
N VAL A 427 -5.71 -10.14 -23.95
CA VAL A 427 -6.88 -10.89 -23.48
C VAL A 427 -7.67 -10.00 -22.54
N TYR A 428 -8.94 -9.79 -22.82
CA TYR A 428 -9.91 -9.18 -21.89
C TYR A 428 -10.74 -10.29 -21.27
N ALA A 429 -10.91 -10.30 -19.95
CA ALA A 429 -11.60 -11.39 -19.27
C ALA A 429 -12.38 -10.91 -18.06
N ASP A 430 -13.39 -11.69 -17.68
CA ASP A 430 -14.21 -11.49 -16.49
C ASP A 430 -14.81 -12.83 -16.05
N LEU A 431 -15.31 -12.91 -14.81
CA LEU A 431 -15.92 -14.12 -14.25
C LEU A 431 -17.16 -13.80 -13.42
N GLU A 432 -18.06 -14.78 -13.30
CA GLU A 432 -19.23 -14.69 -12.42
C GLU A 432 -19.21 -15.75 -11.32
N SER A 433 -19.79 -15.39 -10.18
CA SER A 433 -19.77 -16.19 -8.96
C SER A 433 -21.14 -16.33 -8.32
N VAL A 434 -21.42 -17.51 -7.78
CA VAL A 434 -22.57 -17.74 -6.90
C VAL A 434 -22.25 -17.26 -5.49
N LEU A 435 -23.28 -16.81 -4.76
CA LEU A 435 -23.18 -16.22 -3.42
C LEU A 435 -23.75 -17.16 -2.35
N GLU A 436 -22.98 -18.17 -1.96
CA GLU A 436 -23.37 -19.16 -0.95
C GLU A 436 -23.44 -18.53 0.46
N GLU A 437 -24.58 -18.62 1.15
CA GLU A 437 -24.67 -18.21 2.56
C GLU A 437 -23.93 -19.21 3.47
N GLU A 438 -22.81 -18.78 4.07
CA GLU A 438 -22.13 -19.58 5.11
C GLU A 438 -22.75 -19.32 6.49
N THR A 439 -23.17 -18.08 6.75
CA THR A 439 -23.82 -17.62 7.99
C THR A 439 -24.69 -16.41 7.68
N GLU A 440 -25.59 -16.00 8.59
CA GLU A 440 -26.41 -14.77 8.42
C GLU A 440 -25.60 -13.52 8.07
N ASN A 441 -24.33 -13.48 8.48
CA ASN A 441 -23.46 -12.38 8.18
C ASN A 441 -22.68 -12.61 6.88
N ILE A 442 -22.17 -13.83 6.65
CA ILE A 442 -21.14 -14.16 5.62
C ILE A 442 -21.78 -14.78 4.38
N GLN A 443 -21.49 -14.20 3.21
CA GLN A 443 -21.71 -14.84 1.91
C GLN A 443 -20.37 -15.16 1.25
N LYS A 444 -20.15 -16.42 0.89
CA LYS A 444 -18.96 -16.90 0.18
C LYS A 444 -19.20 -16.83 -1.32
N HIS A 445 -18.19 -16.39 -2.05
CA HIS A 445 -18.26 -16.28 -3.51
C HIS A 445 -17.55 -17.49 -4.13
N THR A 446 -18.24 -18.23 -5.01
CA THR A 446 -17.67 -19.37 -5.76
C THR A 446 -17.86 -19.14 -7.26
N PRO A 447 -16.79 -19.10 -8.07
CA PRO A 447 -16.91 -18.91 -9.52
C PRO A 447 -17.72 -20.04 -10.19
N HIS A 448 -18.62 -19.70 -11.10
CA HIS A 448 -19.37 -20.68 -11.90
C HIS A 448 -19.20 -20.48 -13.41
N SER A 449 -18.70 -19.32 -13.84
CA SER A 449 -18.40 -19.06 -15.25
C SER A 449 -17.24 -18.08 -15.40
N ILE A 450 -16.54 -18.18 -16.52
CA ILE A 450 -15.48 -17.26 -16.93
C ILE A 450 -15.52 -17.10 -18.45
N ALA A 451 -15.28 -15.89 -18.93
CA ALA A 451 -15.22 -15.59 -20.35
C ALA A 451 -14.01 -14.73 -20.66
N TYR A 452 -13.56 -14.81 -21.91
CA TYR A 452 -12.52 -13.93 -22.40
C TYR A 452 -12.67 -13.61 -23.88
N TYR A 453 -12.16 -12.43 -24.26
CA TYR A 453 -11.97 -11.99 -25.62
C TYR A 453 -10.47 -11.78 -25.89
N LEU A 454 -9.90 -12.61 -26.77
CA LEU A 454 -8.57 -12.39 -27.33
C LEU A 454 -8.71 -11.36 -28.45
N HIS A 455 -8.00 -10.24 -28.34
CA HIS A 455 -7.92 -9.22 -29.38
C HIS A 455 -6.52 -9.21 -30.02
N CYS A 456 -6.50 -9.17 -31.34
CA CYS A 456 -5.29 -8.97 -32.14
C CYS A 456 -5.36 -7.62 -32.86
N SER A 457 -4.41 -6.72 -32.58
CA SER A 457 -4.46 -5.33 -33.05
C SER A 457 -4.12 -5.15 -34.54
N TYR A 458 -3.58 -6.17 -35.20
CA TYR A 458 -3.13 -6.08 -36.59
C TYR A 458 -3.89 -7.02 -37.54
N ASP A 459 -4.60 -8.02 -37.02
CA ASP A 459 -5.39 -8.97 -37.79
C ASP A 459 -6.59 -9.45 -36.96
N ASN A 460 -7.77 -8.89 -37.26
CA ASN A 460 -8.99 -9.20 -36.51
C ASN A 460 -9.47 -10.65 -36.70
N SER A 461 -8.99 -11.36 -37.74
CA SER A 461 -9.33 -12.79 -37.91
C SER A 461 -8.75 -13.69 -36.83
N LEU A 462 -7.72 -13.20 -36.11
CA LEU A 462 -7.12 -13.86 -34.96
C LEU A 462 -7.83 -13.52 -33.64
N SER A 463 -8.75 -12.55 -33.64
CA SER A 463 -9.55 -12.21 -32.47
C SER A 463 -10.63 -13.28 -32.23
N LYS A 464 -10.86 -13.64 -30.96
CA LYS A 464 -11.84 -14.69 -30.61
C LYS A 464 -12.44 -14.48 -29.21
N PHE A 465 -13.75 -14.68 -29.09
CA PHE A 465 -14.46 -14.80 -27.83
C PHE A 465 -14.65 -16.28 -27.46
N ASN A 466 -14.46 -16.63 -26.18
CA ASN A 466 -14.80 -17.93 -25.62
C ASN A 466 -15.40 -17.74 -24.21
N LEU A 467 -16.33 -18.62 -23.83
CA LEU A 467 -16.97 -18.65 -22.51
C LEU A 467 -17.07 -20.09 -22.02
N ASN A 468 -16.89 -20.30 -20.72
CA ASN A 468 -17.12 -21.59 -20.07
C ASN A 468 -17.87 -21.42 -18.75
N ARG A 469 -19.04 -22.08 -18.66
CA ARG A 469 -19.83 -22.23 -17.44
C ARG A 469 -19.65 -23.65 -16.90
N SER A 470 -18.86 -23.80 -15.85
CA SER A 470 -18.61 -25.08 -15.18
C SER A 470 -17.92 -24.86 -13.82
N GLU A 471 -17.92 -25.87 -12.95
CA GLU A 471 -17.17 -25.84 -11.69
C GLU A 471 -15.65 -25.72 -11.90
N ASP A 472 -15.14 -26.18 -13.05
CA ASP A 472 -13.72 -26.14 -13.42
C ASP A 472 -13.37 -24.95 -14.35
N CYS A 473 -14.25 -23.94 -14.45
CA CYS A 473 -14.12 -22.83 -15.41
C CYS A 473 -12.76 -22.12 -15.31
N ILE A 474 -12.24 -21.93 -14.10
CA ILE A 474 -10.93 -21.30 -13.85
C ILE A 474 -9.78 -22.14 -14.42
N LYS A 475 -9.79 -23.46 -14.22
CA LYS A 475 -8.75 -24.35 -14.77
C LYS A 475 -8.81 -24.37 -16.30
N TRP A 476 -10.02 -24.36 -16.87
CA TRP A 476 -10.22 -24.26 -18.32
C TRP A 476 -9.60 -22.96 -18.86
N PHE A 477 -9.89 -21.81 -18.25
CA PHE A 477 -9.35 -20.53 -18.68
C PHE A 477 -7.81 -20.50 -18.66
N VAL A 478 -7.19 -21.02 -17.59
CA VAL A 478 -5.73 -21.06 -17.49
C VAL A 478 -5.09 -21.96 -18.56
N LYS A 479 -5.73 -23.06 -18.96
CA LYS A 479 -5.28 -23.89 -20.09
C LYS A 479 -5.42 -23.17 -21.42
N GLU A 480 -6.51 -22.41 -21.63
CA GLU A 480 -6.65 -21.59 -22.84
C GLU A 480 -5.54 -20.54 -22.95
N LEU A 481 -5.12 -19.92 -21.83
CA LEU A 481 -3.99 -18.98 -21.82
C LEU A 481 -2.65 -19.64 -22.19
N GLU A 482 -2.41 -20.88 -21.78
CA GLU A 482 -1.24 -21.66 -22.19
C GLU A 482 -1.27 -21.92 -23.71
N LEU A 483 -2.41 -22.35 -24.24
CA LEU A 483 -2.59 -22.57 -25.69
C LEU A 483 -2.39 -21.29 -26.52
N ILE A 484 -2.92 -20.16 -26.05
CA ILE A 484 -2.71 -18.84 -26.66
C ILE A 484 -1.22 -18.49 -26.64
N SER A 485 -0.52 -18.73 -25.53
CA SER A 485 0.91 -18.44 -25.41
C SER A 485 1.74 -19.23 -26.44
N HIS A 486 1.48 -20.51 -26.64
CA HIS A 486 2.18 -21.29 -27.66
C HIS A 486 1.90 -20.79 -29.09
N LYS A 487 0.65 -20.44 -29.40
CA LYS A 487 0.28 -19.87 -30.70
C LYS A 487 1.01 -18.56 -30.97
N VAL A 488 1.02 -17.64 -30.01
CA VAL A 488 1.70 -16.34 -30.12
C VAL A 488 3.21 -16.49 -30.21
N SER A 489 3.80 -17.43 -29.45
CA SER A 489 5.22 -17.77 -29.58
C SER A 489 5.57 -18.24 -30.99
N GLY A 490 4.66 -18.96 -31.66
CA GLY A 490 4.82 -19.36 -33.06
C GLY A 490 4.93 -18.16 -34.01
N TYR A 491 4.13 -17.11 -33.80
CA TYR A 491 4.22 -15.88 -34.59
C TYR A 491 5.51 -15.09 -34.32
N LEU A 492 5.90 -14.94 -33.05
CA LEU A 492 7.12 -14.22 -32.67
C LEU A 492 8.41 -14.87 -33.19
N ASN A 493 8.44 -16.20 -33.26
CA ASN A 493 9.59 -16.96 -33.77
C ASN A 493 9.71 -16.92 -35.30
N ASN A 494 8.69 -16.44 -36.02
CA ASN A 494 8.66 -16.38 -37.48
C ASN A 494 8.36 -14.93 -37.96
N PRO A 495 9.28 -13.97 -37.73
CA PRO A 495 9.06 -12.58 -38.12
C PRO A 495 8.93 -12.45 -39.65
N LEU A 496 7.91 -11.71 -40.10
CA LEU A 496 7.73 -11.41 -41.52
C LEU A 496 8.86 -10.50 -42.02
N PRO A 497 9.49 -10.83 -43.17
CA PRO A 497 10.55 -9.99 -43.74
C PRO A 497 9.99 -8.68 -44.27
N LEU A 498 10.82 -7.63 -44.26
CA LEU A 498 10.52 -6.36 -44.92
C LEU A 498 10.30 -6.60 -46.44
N PRO A 499 9.10 -6.35 -46.98
CA PRO A 499 8.86 -6.41 -48.42
C PRO A 499 9.62 -5.28 -49.12
N LYS A 500 9.70 -5.35 -50.45
CA LYS A 500 10.31 -4.27 -51.25
C LYS A 500 9.59 -2.95 -50.94
N LEU A 501 10.34 -1.94 -50.52
CA LEU A 501 9.80 -0.62 -50.19
C LEU A 501 9.08 -0.02 -51.39
N THR A 502 7.97 0.68 -51.12
CA THR A 502 7.33 1.55 -52.12
C THR A 502 8.23 2.74 -52.45
N ASP A 503 8.00 3.40 -53.58
CA ASP A 503 8.79 4.58 -53.96
C ASP A 503 8.66 5.72 -52.91
N GLU A 504 7.47 5.85 -52.29
CA GLU A 504 7.21 6.79 -51.19
C GLU A 504 8.02 6.45 -49.93
N ASP A 505 8.02 5.18 -49.51
CA ASP A 505 8.79 4.73 -48.35
C ASP A 505 10.30 4.88 -48.58
N GLN A 506 10.75 4.61 -49.81
CA GLN A 506 12.15 4.75 -50.17
C GLN A 506 12.58 6.22 -50.18
N LYS A 507 11.70 7.13 -50.63
CA LYS A 507 11.90 8.58 -50.52
C LYS A 507 11.95 9.03 -49.06
N SER A 508 10.97 8.62 -48.25
CA SER A 508 10.90 8.88 -46.81
C SER A 508 12.15 8.41 -46.08
N PHE A 509 12.63 7.20 -46.37
CA PHE A 509 13.88 6.69 -45.83
C PHE A 509 15.07 7.54 -46.23
N ASN A 510 15.21 7.93 -47.50
CA ASN A 510 16.35 8.73 -47.96
C ASN A 510 16.38 10.12 -47.31
N GLU A 511 15.24 10.80 -47.28
CA GLU A 511 15.09 12.16 -46.75
C GLU A 511 15.13 12.25 -45.22
N ALA A 512 14.92 11.14 -44.51
CA ALA A 512 14.91 11.12 -43.05
C ALA A 512 16.23 11.60 -42.44
N VAL A 513 16.17 12.71 -41.70
CA VAL A 513 17.31 13.29 -40.94
C VAL A 513 17.35 12.77 -39.51
N ASN A 514 16.19 12.46 -38.92
CA ASN A 514 16.04 12.02 -37.55
C ASN A 514 15.53 10.57 -37.48
N CYS A 515 15.95 9.84 -36.46
CA CYS A 515 15.49 8.49 -36.15
C CYS A 515 14.05 8.55 -35.67
N HIS A 516 13.13 7.81 -36.28
CA HIS A 516 11.72 7.84 -35.91
C HIS A 516 11.43 7.24 -34.51
N ILE A 517 12.37 6.46 -33.95
CA ILE A 517 12.24 5.81 -32.62
C ILE A 517 12.58 6.80 -31.51
N CYS A 518 13.77 7.39 -31.57
CA CYS A 518 14.31 8.26 -30.51
C CYS A 518 14.28 9.76 -30.83
N ASN A 519 13.88 10.13 -32.06
CA ASN A 519 13.82 11.50 -32.58
C ASN A 519 15.16 12.26 -32.61
N LYS A 520 16.30 11.54 -32.49
CA LYS A 520 17.64 12.12 -32.59
C LYS A 520 18.19 12.05 -34.01
N PRO A 521 19.15 12.90 -34.40
CA PRO A 521 19.77 12.87 -35.73
C PRO A 521 20.38 11.50 -36.07
N LEU A 522 20.13 11.01 -37.30
CA LEU A 522 20.65 9.73 -37.80
C LEU A 522 22.15 9.79 -38.14
N ASN A 523 22.71 10.98 -38.32
CA ASN A 523 24.09 11.23 -38.70
C ASN A 523 25.08 11.16 -37.50
N SER A 524 24.96 10.11 -36.68
CA SER A 524 25.95 9.86 -35.62
C SER A 524 27.11 9.02 -36.16
N ALA A 525 28.35 9.46 -35.95
CA ALA A 525 29.56 8.77 -36.43
C ALA A 525 29.67 7.29 -36.01
N ASN A 526 28.92 6.86 -34.99
CA ASN A 526 28.98 5.54 -34.38
C ASN A 526 27.74 4.66 -34.63
N ASP A 527 26.72 5.13 -35.36
CA ASP A 527 25.49 4.35 -35.55
C ASP A 527 24.93 4.47 -36.98
N LYS A 528 24.66 3.34 -37.62
CA LYS A 528 24.23 3.27 -39.01
C LYS A 528 22.73 3.51 -39.14
N LYS A 529 22.33 4.21 -40.20
CA LYS A 529 20.92 4.38 -40.60
C LYS A 529 20.38 3.06 -41.16
N VAL A 530 19.34 2.51 -40.53
CA VAL A 530 18.70 1.24 -40.90
C VAL A 530 17.19 1.42 -41.12
N ARG A 531 16.58 0.45 -41.80
CA ARG A 531 15.14 0.40 -42.09
C ARG A 531 14.44 -0.40 -41.00
N ASP A 532 13.61 0.24 -40.20
CA ASP A 532 12.75 -0.44 -39.22
C ASP A 532 11.44 -0.88 -39.87
N HIS A 533 10.91 -2.03 -39.43
CA HIS A 533 9.65 -2.57 -39.92
C HIS A 533 8.95 -3.40 -38.85
N CYS A 534 7.64 -3.57 -39.01
CA CYS A 534 6.85 -4.43 -38.14
C CYS A 534 7.05 -5.91 -38.50
N HIS A 535 7.46 -6.75 -37.54
CA HIS A 535 7.63 -8.19 -37.78
C HIS A 535 6.30 -8.97 -37.92
N PHE A 536 5.15 -8.39 -37.56
CA PHE A 536 3.84 -9.04 -37.75
C PHE A 536 3.17 -8.72 -39.08
N THR A 537 3.45 -7.53 -39.64
CA THR A 537 2.79 -7.07 -40.89
C THR A 537 3.77 -6.86 -42.04
N GLY A 538 5.08 -6.93 -41.79
CA GLY A 538 6.14 -6.57 -42.74
C GLY A 538 6.25 -5.07 -43.03
N LYS A 539 5.29 -4.24 -42.60
CA LYS A 539 5.22 -2.82 -43.01
C LYS A 539 6.40 -2.00 -42.49
N PHE A 540 6.98 -1.20 -43.39
CA PHE A 540 8.02 -0.23 -43.05
C PHE A 540 7.49 0.82 -42.07
N ARG A 541 8.29 1.12 -41.03
CA ARG A 541 7.93 2.08 -39.98
C ARG A 541 8.69 3.39 -40.11
N GLY A 542 9.96 3.33 -40.54
CA GLY A 542 10.78 4.51 -40.73
C GLY A 542 12.28 4.24 -40.67
N ALA A 543 13.07 5.29 -40.90
CA ALA A 543 14.51 5.24 -40.69
C ALA A 543 14.84 5.26 -39.18
N ALA A 544 15.76 4.41 -38.76
CA ALA A 544 16.19 4.30 -37.37
C ALA A 544 17.72 4.21 -37.25
N HIS A 545 18.25 4.49 -36.07
CA HIS A 545 19.58 4.04 -35.67
C HIS A 545 19.59 2.52 -35.56
N ASN A 546 20.70 1.86 -35.90
CA ASN A 546 20.85 0.42 -35.74
C ASN A 546 20.66 0.01 -34.26
N SER A 547 21.22 0.77 -33.32
CA SER A 547 21.02 0.50 -31.89
C SER A 547 19.56 0.69 -31.44
N CYS A 548 18.85 1.70 -31.96
CA CYS A 548 17.45 1.92 -31.64
C CYS A 548 16.58 0.79 -32.20
N ASN A 549 16.83 0.39 -33.44
CA ASN A 549 16.15 -0.72 -34.11
C ASN A 549 16.29 -2.04 -33.33
N LEU A 550 17.53 -2.37 -32.92
CA LEU A 550 17.79 -3.59 -32.14
C LEU A 550 17.10 -3.60 -30.76
N ASN A 551 16.84 -2.42 -30.17
CA ASN A 551 16.15 -2.28 -28.89
C ASN A 551 14.63 -2.11 -29.03
N PHE A 552 14.13 -1.83 -30.23
CA PHE A 552 12.70 -1.64 -30.53
C PHE A 552 12.08 -2.98 -30.95
N GLN A 553 12.23 -3.98 -30.07
CA GLN A 553 11.71 -5.32 -30.29
C GLN A 553 10.26 -5.44 -29.86
N GLN A 554 9.56 -6.38 -30.50
CA GLN A 554 8.19 -6.70 -30.15
C GLN A 554 8.09 -7.31 -28.75
N SER A 555 6.99 -6.95 -28.09
CA SER A 555 6.70 -7.45 -26.75
C SER A 555 6.43 -8.95 -26.79
N HIS A 556 7.12 -9.69 -25.93
CA HIS A 556 6.80 -11.09 -25.64
C HIS A 556 5.77 -11.22 -24.51
N ILE A 557 5.18 -10.09 -24.11
CA ILE A 557 4.17 -10.03 -23.05
C ILE A 557 2.80 -10.02 -23.70
N ILE A 558 1.92 -10.91 -23.22
CA ILE A 558 0.49 -10.91 -23.49
C ILE A 558 -0.21 -10.36 -22.24
N PRO A 559 -0.78 -9.15 -22.29
CA PRO A 559 -1.57 -8.63 -21.19
C PRO A 559 -2.91 -9.39 -21.08
N VAL A 560 -3.28 -9.71 -19.85
CA VAL A 560 -4.59 -10.28 -19.49
C VAL A 560 -5.29 -9.27 -18.59
N VAL A 561 -6.30 -8.60 -19.12
CA VAL A 561 -6.96 -7.44 -18.52
C VAL A 561 -8.28 -7.87 -17.90
N PHE A 562 -8.42 -7.61 -16.60
CA PHE A 562 -9.67 -7.72 -15.85
C PHE A 562 -10.01 -6.34 -15.27
N HIS A 563 -11.28 -6.09 -14.96
CA HIS A 563 -11.69 -4.87 -14.28
C HIS A 563 -11.79 -5.10 -12.78
N ASN A 564 -10.95 -4.42 -11.98
CA ASN A 564 -10.81 -4.63 -10.53
C ASN A 564 -10.20 -6.01 -10.14
N LEU A 565 -9.29 -6.52 -10.98
CA LEU A 565 -8.51 -7.74 -10.77
C LEU A 565 -7.95 -7.86 -9.34
N SER A 566 -7.23 -6.82 -8.87
CA SER A 566 -6.56 -6.82 -7.56
C SER A 566 -7.54 -6.93 -6.39
N GLY A 567 -8.81 -6.60 -6.62
CA GLY A 567 -9.85 -6.52 -5.61
C GLY A 567 -10.75 -7.76 -5.55
N TYR A 568 -10.85 -8.52 -6.64
CA TYR A 568 -11.79 -9.63 -6.77
C TYR A 568 -11.20 -10.84 -7.52
N ASP A 569 -11.04 -10.78 -8.84
CA ASP A 569 -10.77 -11.95 -9.70
C ASP A 569 -9.45 -12.65 -9.41
N CYS A 570 -8.43 -11.87 -9.02
CA CYS A 570 -7.10 -12.40 -8.68
C CYS A 570 -7.17 -13.50 -7.62
N HIS A 571 -8.13 -13.41 -6.70
CA HIS A 571 -8.31 -14.35 -5.61
C HIS A 571 -8.72 -15.74 -6.13
N PHE A 572 -9.46 -15.83 -7.23
CA PHE A 572 -9.90 -17.11 -7.80
C PHE A 572 -8.87 -17.71 -8.76
N ILE A 573 -8.17 -16.88 -9.55
CA ILE A 573 -7.35 -17.37 -10.66
C ILE A 573 -5.90 -17.69 -10.27
N LEU A 574 -5.35 -17.04 -9.24
CA LEU A 574 -3.90 -17.07 -8.95
C LEU A 574 -3.39 -18.49 -8.66
N GLU A 575 -4.17 -19.28 -7.92
CA GLU A 575 -3.80 -20.67 -7.61
C GLU A 575 -3.72 -21.51 -8.88
N SER A 576 -4.73 -21.42 -9.75
CA SER A 576 -4.73 -22.16 -11.02
C SER A 576 -3.59 -21.72 -11.94
N VAL A 577 -3.32 -20.41 -12.06
CA VAL A 577 -2.17 -19.88 -12.83
C VAL A 577 -0.82 -20.39 -12.29
N ALA A 578 -0.70 -20.56 -10.97
CA ALA A 578 0.52 -21.06 -10.35
C ALA A 578 0.73 -22.58 -10.49
N THR A 579 -0.32 -23.35 -10.77
CA THR A 579 -0.30 -24.82 -10.61
C THR A 579 -0.67 -25.62 -11.86
N VAL A 580 -1.52 -25.10 -12.76
CA VAL A 580 -2.06 -25.85 -13.90
C VAL A 580 -0.99 -26.18 -14.94
N PHE A 581 -0.07 -25.25 -15.22
CA PHE A 581 1.05 -25.47 -16.13
C PHE A 581 2.37 -24.92 -15.57
N ASN A 582 3.48 -25.41 -16.13
CA ASN A 582 4.82 -25.10 -15.65
C ASN A 582 5.22 -23.63 -15.89
N GLY A 583 6.26 -23.19 -15.18
CA GLY A 583 6.79 -21.83 -15.28
C GLY A 583 6.60 -20.96 -14.05
N SER A 584 7.45 -19.94 -13.95
CA SER A 584 7.56 -19.07 -12.79
C SER A 584 6.42 -18.05 -12.71
N VAL A 585 5.97 -17.76 -11.50
CA VAL A 585 5.05 -16.64 -11.23
C VAL A 585 5.81 -15.56 -10.47
N GLU A 586 5.88 -14.38 -11.07
CA GLU A 586 6.39 -13.18 -10.44
C GLU A 586 5.21 -12.32 -9.98
N ILE A 587 5.31 -11.74 -8.79
CA ILE A 587 4.25 -10.90 -8.21
C ILE A 587 4.81 -9.53 -7.83
N LEU A 588 4.00 -8.49 -8.00
CA LEU A 588 4.26 -7.15 -7.48
C LEU A 588 3.31 -6.86 -6.30
N PRO A 589 3.68 -7.22 -5.06
CA PRO A 589 2.77 -7.24 -3.93
C PRO A 589 2.54 -5.85 -3.31
N ILE A 590 1.30 -5.58 -2.91
CA ILE A 590 0.97 -4.56 -1.90
C ILE A 590 1.05 -5.19 -0.51
N ASN A 591 0.39 -6.35 -0.37
CA ASN A 591 0.42 -7.19 0.83
C ASN A 591 0.34 -8.68 0.39
N LYS A 592 0.13 -9.60 1.32
CA LYS A 592 0.07 -11.05 1.03
C LYS A 592 -1.16 -11.48 0.22
N GLU A 593 -2.16 -10.62 0.02
CA GLU A 593 -3.43 -10.94 -0.66
C GLU A 593 -3.68 -10.05 -1.87
N LYS A 594 -3.23 -8.79 -1.85
CA LYS A 594 -3.41 -7.83 -2.93
C LYS A 594 -2.11 -7.57 -3.65
N TYR A 595 -2.12 -7.78 -4.96
CA TYR A 595 -0.99 -7.55 -5.87
C TYR A 595 -1.37 -6.48 -6.88
N ILE A 596 -0.41 -5.62 -7.25
CA ILE A 596 -0.58 -4.65 -8.34
C ILE A 596 -0.71 -5.39 -9.67
N GLU A 597 0.11 -6.41 -9.85
CA GLU A 597 0.14 -7.31 -11.01
C GLU A 597 0.78 -8.64 -10.58
N PHE A 598 0.57 -9.65 -11.40
CA PHE A 598 1.39 -10.85 -11.41
C PHE A 598 1.61 -11.29 -12.85
N THR A 599 2.80 -11.86 -13.09
CA THR A 599 3.24 -12.30 -14.41
C THR A 599 3.60 -13.78 -14.34
N LYS A 600 3.02 -14.58 -15.24
CA LYS A 600 3.32 -15.99 -15.42
C LYS A 600 4.21 -16.16 -16.65
N THR A 601 5.39 -16.73 -16.45
CA THR A 601 6.23 -17.20 -17.57
C THR A 601 5.74 -18.57 -18.00
N VAL A 602 5.63 -18.80 -19.29
CA VAL A 602 5.24 -20.09 -19.86
C VAL A 602 6.51 -20.83 -20.27
N ASP A 603 6.80 -21.96 -19.62
CA ASP A 603 7.97 -22.79 -19.95
C ASP A 603 7.90 -23.25 -21.42
N ASP A 604 9.06 -23.54 -22.02
CA ASP A 604 9.22 -23.89 -23.44
C ASP A 604 8.83 -22.78 -24.45
N THR A 605 8.51 -21.58 -23.97
CA THR A 605 8.28 -20.39 -24.80
C THR A 605 9.05 -19.19 -24.25
N ASN A 606 9.09 -18.10 -25.02
CA ASN A 606 9.58 -16.80 -24.53
C ASN A 606 8.42 -15.89 -24.06
N ILE A 607 7.20 -16.42 -23.88
CA ILE A 607 6.00 -15.64 -23.59
C ILE A 607 5.80 -15.42 -22.08
N HIS A 608 5.37 -14.21 -21.75
CA HIS A 608 4.97 -13.84 -20.40
C HIS A 608 3.51 -13.35 -20.38
N LEU A 609 2.65 -14.04 -19.64
CA LEU A 609 1.27 -13.63 -19.39
C LEU A 609 1.26 -12.63 -18.23
N ARG A 610 0.91 -11.37 -18.50
CA ARG A 610 0.89 -10.31 -17.49
C ARG A 610 -0.55 -9.94 -17.16
N PHE A 611 -0.96 -10.17 -15.92
CA PHE A 611 -2.31 -9.84 -15.47
C PHE A 611 -2.38 -8.38 -15.02
N ILE A 612 -3.27 -7.60 -15.64
CA ILE A 612 -3.41 -6.16 -15.46
C ILE A 612 -4.83 -5.83 -14.97
N ASP A 613 -4.89 -4.90 -14.01
CA ASP A 613 -6.14 -4.35 -13.49
C ASP A 613 -6.50 -3.05 -14.23
N SER A 614 -7.54 -3.08 -15.08
CA SER A 614 -7.99 -1.89 -15.82
C SER A 614 -8.51 -0.79 -14.90
N PHE A 615 -9.01 -1.11 -13.69
CA PHE A 615 -9.49 -0.12 -12.72
C PHE A 615 -8.36 0.79 -12.21
N ARG A 616 -7.10 0.32 -12.27
CA ARG A 616 -5.91 1.13 -11.94
C ARG A 616 -5.55 2.15 -13.01
N PHE A 617 -6.19 2.08 -14.17
CA PHE A 617 -6.14 3.08 -15.23
C PHE A 617 -7.41 3.93 -15.26
N MET A 618 -8.55 3.26 -15.10
CA MET A 618 -9.89 3.82 -15.25
C MET A 618 -10.74 3.51 -14.01
N ALA A 619 -10.57 4.31 -12.97
CA ALA A 619 -11.22 4.11 -11.67
C ALA A 619 -12.72 4.53 -11.70
N SER A 620 -13.52 3.85 -12.52
CA SER A 620 -14.97 4.00 -12.67
C SER A 620 -15.54 2.65 -13.12
N SER A 621 -16.83 2.39 -12.84
CA SER A 621 -17.47 1.14 -13.26
C SER A 621 -17.52 1.00 -14.78
N ILE A 622 -17.55 -0.25 -15.28
CA ILE A 622 -17.75 -0.56 -16.70
C ILE A 622 -19.00 0.17 -17.22
N ASP A 623 -20.13 0.07 -16.51
CA ASP A 623 -21.37 0.79 -16.83
C ASP A 623 -21.19 2.31 -17.04
N LYS A 624 -20.45 2.97 -16.14
CA LYS A 624 -20.20 4.42 -16.28
C LYS A 624 -19.29 4.70 -17.47
N LEU A 625 -18.32 3.82 -17.74
CA LEU A 625 -17.36 3.99 -18.84
C LEU A 625 -18.00 3.69 -20.20
N SER A 626 -18.83 2.65 -20.31
CA SER A 626 -19.57 2.31 -21.53
C SER A 626 -20.55 3.41 -21.91
N SER A 627 -21.18 4.08 -20.92
CA SER A 627 -22.09 5.21 -21.17
C SER A 627 -21.47 6.40 -21.90
N TYR A 628 -20.13 6.49 -21.96
CA TYR A 628 -19.42 7.54 -22.68
C TYR A 628 -19.03 7.16 -24.10
N LEU A 629 -19.16 5.89 -24.47
CA LEU A 629 -18.88 5.40 -25.81
C LEU A 629 -20.09 5.64 -26.71
N THR A 630 -19.83 6.12 -27.92
CA THR A 630 -20.83 6.12 -28.98
C THR A 630 -20.94 4.72 -29.58
N ASP A 631 -22.02 4.45 -30.30
CA ASP A 631 -22.16 3.16 -30.97
C ASP A 631 -20.95 2.90 -31.92
N ASP A 632 -20.39 3.94 -32.55
CA ASP A 632 -19.22 3.82 -33.45
C ASP A 632 -17.93 3.46 -32.71
N ASP A 633 -17.82 3.82 -31.43
CA ASP A 633 -16.70 3.43 -30.59
C ASP A 633 -16.78 1.94 -30.17
N MET A 634 -17.96 1.32 -30.24
CA MET A 634 -18.23 -0.06 -29.83
C MET A 634 -17.94 -1.09 -30.93
N THR A 635 -16.75 -0.95 -31.54
CA THR A 635 -16.31 -1.72 -32.71
C THR A 635 -16.24 -3.22 -32.46
N ILE A 636 -15.90 -3.67 -31.25
CA ILE A 636 -15.78 -5.08 -30.89
C ILE A 636 -17.18 -5.63 -30.61
N THR A 637 -17.96 -4.98 -29.76
CA THR A 637 -19.31 -5.43 -29.37
C THR A 637 -20.22 -5.56 -30.60
N ARG A 638 -20.16 -4.61 -31.53
CA ARG A 638 -20.94 -4.65 -32.80
C ARG A 638 -20.65 -5.88 -33.67
N GLN A 639 -19.46 -6.49 -33.57
CA GLN A 639 -19.13 -7.71 -34.33
C GLN A 639 -19.93 -8.92 -33.86
N PHE A 640 -20.45 -8.90 -32.62
CA PHE A 640 -21.20 -10.00 -32.02
C PHE A 640 -22.71 -9.79 -32.03
N TYR A 641 -23.18 -8.57 -32.28
CA TYR A 641 -24.61 -8.21 -32.27
C TYR A 641 -24.97 -7.41 -33.52
N SER A 642 -25.52 -8.10 -34.52
CA SER A 642 -25.90 -7.50 -35.81
C SER A 642 -27.25 -6.77 -35.76
N ASP A 643 -28.13 -7.11 -34.81
CA ASP A 643 -29.42 -6.46 -34.61
C ASP A 643 -29.24 -5.16 -33.81
N PRO A 644 -29.59 -3.98 -34.37
CA PRO A 644 -29.48 -2.70 -33.67
C PRO A 644 -30.25 -2.65 -32.35
N GLU A 645 -31.38 -3.36 -32.23
CA GLU A 645 -32.15 -3.38 -30.98
C GLU A 645 -31.43 -4.22 -29.91
N GLN A 646 -30.87 -5.37 -30.29
CA GLN A 646 -30.03 -6.18 -29.39
C GLN A 646 -28.78 -5.43 -28.95
N LEU A 647 -28.11 -4.73 -29.88
CA LEU A 647 -26.95 -3.92 -29.58
C LEU A 647 -27.28 -2.88 -28.50
N LYS A 648 -28.39 -2.14 -28.65
CA LYS A 648 -28.81 -1.13 -27.67
C LYS A 648 -29.07 -1.71 -26.27
N LEU A 649 -29.53 -2.96 -26.19
CA LEU A 649 -29.74 -3.65 -24.93
C LEU A 649 -28.42 -4.04 -24.26
N VAL A 650 -27.45 -4.58 -24.99
CA VAL A 650 -26.16 -5.01 -24.40
C VAL A 650 -25.21 -3.85 -24.10
N THR A 651 -25.45 -2.67 -24.66
CA THR A 651 -24.62 -1.48 -24.36
C THR A 651 -25.09 -0.74 -23.12
N SER A 652 -26.28 -1.07 -22.63
CA SER A 652 -26.86 -0.54 -21.40
C SER A 652 -26.46 -1.40 -20.20
N LYS A 653 -26.60 -0.84 -18.99
CA LYS A 653 -26.30 -1.53 -17.75
C LYS A 653 -26.99 -2.90 -17.65
N GLY A 654 -26.21 -3.98 -17.54
CA GLY A 654 -26.74 -5.30 -17.21
C GLY A 654 -27.37 -5.31 -15.81
N ILE A 655 -28.48 -6.05 -15.64
CA ILE A 655 -29.17 -6.20 -14.36
C ILE A 655 -29.15 -7.68 -13.99
N PHE A 656 -28.46 -8.05 -12.92
CA PHE A 656 -28.30 -9.44 -12.50
C PHE A 656 -28.66 -9.64 -11.02
N PRO A 657 -29.42 -10.70 -10.66
CA PRO A 657 -29.87 -10.92 -9.29
C PRO A 657 -28.81 -11.68 -8.47
N TYR A 658 -27.66 -11.04 -8.20
CA TYR A 658 -26.51 -11.67 -7.51
C TYR A 658 -26.89 -12.39 -6.21
N GLU A 659 -27.66 -11.72 -5.34
CA GLU A 659 -28.08 -12.28 -4.05
C GLU A 659 -29.08 -13.43 -4.17
N TYR A 660 -29.77 -13.57 -5.30
CA TYR A 660 -30.66 -14.70 -5.56
C TYR A 660 -29.88 -15.95 -5.96
N ILE A 661 -28.77 -15.80 -6.71
CA ILE A 661 -27.94 -16.92 -7.19
C ILE A 661 -26.98 -17.37 -6.08
N ASP A 662 -27.51 -18.12 -5.12
CA ASP A 662 -26.77 -18.69 -3.97
C ASP A 662 -26.30 -20.13 -4.18
N CYS A 663 -26.76 -20.81 -5.24
CA CYS A 663 -26.34 -22.15 -5.62
C CYS A 663 -26.39 -22.34 -7.15
N LEU A 664 -25.73 -23.40 -7.65
CA LEU A 664 -25.61 -23.66 -9.09
C LEU A 664 -26.95 -24.09 -9.72
N GLU A 665 -27.80 -24.79 -8.96
CA GLU A 665 -29.09 -25.30 -9.44
C GLU A 665 -30.04 -24.17 -9.87
N LYS A 666 -29.93 -22.99 -9.25
CA LYS A 666 -30.72 -21.81 -9.64
C LYS A 666 -30.41 -21.34 -11.06
N LEU A 667 -29.24 -21.65 -11.62
CA LEU A 667 -28.91 -21.33 -13.00
C LEU A 667 -29.73 -22.15 -14.01
N ASP A 668 -30.33 -23.26 -13.59
CA ASP A 668 -31.18 -24.09 -14.44
C ASP A 668 -32.66 -23.64 -14.41
N GLU A 669 -33.02 -22.64 -13.60
CA GLU A 669 -34.38 -22.09 -13.57
C GLU A 669 -34.73 -21.42 -14.90
N THR A 670 -35.96 -21.69 -15.36
CA THR A 670 -36.44 -21.29 -16.70
C THR A 670 -37.25 -20.00 -16.71
N GLN A 671 -37.29 -19.28 -15.59
CA GLN A 671 -38.03 -18.04 -15.44
C GLN A 671 -37.15 -16.97 -14.79
N LEU A 672 -37.38 -15.71 -15.17
CA LEU A 672 -36.76 -14.57 -14.52
C LEU A 672 -37.36 -14.39 -13.11
N PRO A 673 -36.55 -14.29 -12.05
CA PRO A 673 -37.03 -14.12 -10.68
C PRO A 673 -37.88 -12.86 -10.50
N ASP A 674 -38.67 -12.83 -9.42
CA ASP A 674 -39.45 -11.67 -9.04
C ASP A 674 -38.57 -10.47 -8.70
N LYS A 675 -39.10 -9.26 -8.85
CA LYS A 675 -38.41 -7.98 -8.57
C LYS A 675 -37.73 -7.94 -7.20
N GLN A 676 -38.31 -8.58 -6.18
CA GLN A 676 -37.77 -8.61 -4.82
C GLN A 676 -36.43 -9.36 -4.73
N ALA A 677 -36.21 -10.34 -5.59
CA ALA A 677 -34.99 -11.15 -5.65
C ALA A 677 -33.75 -10.36 -6.14
N PHE A 678 -33.94 -9.18 -6.72
CA PHE A 678 -32.87 -8.28 -7.19
C PHE A 678 -32.42 -7.27 -6.12
N TYR A 679 -32.66 -7.55 -4.83
CA TYR A 679 -32.20 -6.70 -3.74
C TYR A 679 -30.68 -6.85 -3.52
N SER A 680 -29.96 -5.72 -3.55
CA SER A 680 -28.52 -5.74 -3.29
C SER A 680 -28.17 -5.41 -1.83
N ARG A 681 -27.59 -6.36 -1.09
CA ARG A 681 -27.10 -6.14 0.29
C ARG A 681 -25.91 -5.20 0.34
N LEU A 682 -25.03 -5.28 -0.66
CA LEU A 682 -23.83 -4.44 -0.75
C LEU A 682 -24.15 -2.96 -0.92
N ASN A 683 -25.18 -2.67 -1.72
CA ASN A 683 -25.62 -1.32 -2.03
C ASN A 683 -26.80 -0.86 -1.17
N ASP A 684 -27.44 -1.77 -0.45
CA ASP A 684 -28.63 -1.55 0.39
C ASP A 684 -29.74 -0.86 -0.44
N LYS A 685 -30.10 -1.50 -1.57
CA LYS A 685 -31.04 -0.94 -2.56
C LYS A 685 -31.79 -2.05 -3.31
N HIS A 686 -33.08 -1.87 -3.51
CA HIS A 686 -33.88 -2.65 -4.47
C HIS A 686 -33.64 -2.17 -5.91
N VAL A 687 -33.84 -3.08 -6.87
CA VAL A 687 -33.92 -2.73 -8.29
C VAL A 687 -35.09 -1.77 -8.54
N SER A 688 -34.96 -0.81 -9.46
CA SER A 688 -36.07 0.06 -9.84
C SER A 688 -37.07 -0.67 -10.74
N ASP A 689 -38.26 -0.10 -10.93
CA ASP A 689 -39.24 -0.67 -11.87
C ASP A 689 -38.73 -0.64 -13.30
N GLU A 690 -38.01 0.43 -13.68
CA GLU A 690 -37.40 0.58 -15.00
C GLU A 690 -36.31 -0.47 -15.24
N ASP A 691 -35.41 -0.66 -14.27
CA ASP A 691 -34.31 -1.63 -14.35
C ASP A 691 -34.85 -3.07 -14.44
N TYR A 692 -35.92 -3.39 -13.71
CA TYR A 692 -36.54 -4.72 -13.76
C TYR A 692 -37.28 -4.96 -15.09
N SER A 693 -38.00 -3.96 -15.60
CA SER A 693 -38.63 -4.02 -16.92
C SER A 693 -37.59 -4.18 -18.04
N PHE A 694 -36.44 -3.53 -17.88
CA PHE A 694 -35.29 -3.71 -18.77
C PHE A 694 -34.78 -5.16 -18.74
N ALA A 695 -34.60 -5.76 -17.56
CA ALA A 695 -34.20 -7.17 -17.44
C ALA A 695 -35.18 -8.13 -18.14
N GLN A 696 -36.49 -7.90 -18.00
CA GLN A 696 -37.52 -8.66 -18.71
C GLN A 696 -37.42 -8.49 -20.23
N THR A 697 -37.14 -7.28 -20.70
CA THR A 697 -36.95 -6.99 -22.12
C THR A 697 -35.75 -7.75 -22.69
N VAL A 698 -34.63 -7.76 -21.97
CA VAL A 698 -33.44 -8.52 -22.35
C VAL A 698 -33.74 -10.03 -22.40
N TRP A 699 -34.37 -10.57 -21.35
CA TRP A 699 -34.76 -11.98 -21.29
C TRP A 699 -35.56 -12.41 -22.52
N ASN A 700 -36.60 -11.63 -22.87
CA ASN A 700 -37.48 -11.93 -23.99
C ASN A 700 -36.80 -11.73 -25.36
N LYS A 701 -36.05 -10.63 -25.55
CA LYS A 701 -35.46 -10.27 -26.85
C LYS A 701 -34.32 -11.19 -27.27
N PHE A 702 -33.58 -11.73 -26.30
CA PHE A 702 -32.51 -12.70 -26.54
C PHE A 702 -33.00 -14.16 -26.49
N ASN A 703 -34.31 -14.39 -26.34
CA ASN A 703 -34.91 -15.72 -26.22
C ASN A 703 -34.24 -16.59 -25.14
N VAL A 704 -33.88 -15.98 -24.01
CA VAL A 704 -33.18 -16.64 -22.92
C VAL A 704 -34.08 -17.72 -22.31
N GLN A 705 -33.57 -18.94 -22.18
CA GLN A 705 -34.33 -20.09 -21.67
C GLN A 705 -34.04 -20.38 -20.20
N THR A 706 -32.84 -20.05 -19.70
CA THR A 706 -32.44 -20.31 -18.31
C THR A 706 -31.68 -19.13 -17.70
N LEU A 707 -31.66 -19.06 -16.37
CA LEU A 707 -30.85 -18.06 -15.63
C LEU A 707 -29.36 -18.20 -15.92
N GLY A 708 -28.88 -19.40 -16.21
CA GLY A 708 -27.52 -19.65 -16.68
C GLY A 708 -27.24 -18.96 -18.01
N GLU A 709 -28.13 -19.09 -19.00
CA GLU A 709 -27.99 -18.39 -20.28
C GLU A 709 -28.06 -16.86 -20.11
N TYR A 710 -28.89 -16.38 -19.17
CA TYR A 710 -28.93 -14.97 -18.81
C TYR A 710 -27.58 -14.50 -18.23
N SER A 711 -26.98 -15.29 -17.34
CA SER A 711 -25.67 -15.02 -16.78
C SER A 711 -24.56 -15.05 -17.82
N ASP A 712 -24.61 -15.98 -18.78
CA ASP A 712 -23.61 -16.07 -19.85
C ASP A 712 -23.70 -14.86 -20.80
N LEU A 713 -24.92 -14.39 -21.08
CA LEU A 713 -25.15 -13.16 -21.85
C LEU A 713 -24.62 -11.92 -21.11
N TYR A 714 -24.87 -11.84 -19.80
CA TYR A 714 -24.37 -10.79 -18.92
C TYR A 714 -22.83 -10.75 -18.96
N LEU A 715 -22.19 -11.89 -18.69
CA LEU A 715 -20.73 -12.01 -18.66
C LEU A 715 -20.09 -11.74 -20.04
N LYS A 716 -20.69 -12.23 -21.12
CA LYS A 716 -20.24 -11.92 -22.49
C LYS A 716 -20.26 -10.42 -22.76
N THR A 717 -21.31 -9.75 -22.30
CA THR A 717 -21.49 -8.31 -22.49
C THR A 717 -20.42 -7.53 -21.74
N ASP A 718 -20.16 -7.85 -20.47
CA ASP A 718 -19.15 -7.19 -19.65
C ASP A 718 -17.74 -7.33 -20.24
N VAL A 719 -17.38 -8.53 -20.73
CA VAL A 719 -16.08 -8.77 -21.39
C VAL A 719 -15.91 -7.96 -22.68
N LEU A 720 -16.94 -7.92 -23.54
CA LEU A 720 -16.88 -7.20 -24.81
C LEU A 720 -16.87 -5.69 -24.60
N LEU A 721 -17.67 -5.18 -23.65
CA LEU A 721 -17.64 -3.77 -23.26
C LEU A 721 -16.30 -3.38 -22.65
N LEU A 722 -15.72 -4.20 -21.79
CA LEU A 722 -14.39 -3.96 -21.24
C LEU A 722 -13.34 -3.85 -22.36
N ALA A 723 -13.41 -4.71 -23.37
CA ALA A 723 -12.52 -4.65 -24.52
C ALA A 723 -12.68 -3.34 -25.31
N ASP A 724 -13.91 -2.95 -25.64
CA ASP A 724 -14.18 -1.67 -26.33
C ASP A 724 -13.71 -0.46 -25.50
N ILE A 725 -14.04 -0.41 -24.20
CA ILE A 725 -13.64 0.67 -23.29
C ILE A 725 -12.11 0.78 -23.24
N PHE A 726 -11.41 -0.34 -23.06
CA PHE A 726 -9.96 -0.31 -22.89
C PHE A 726 -9.22 -0.02 -24.20
N GLU A 727 -9.68 -0.54 -25.35
CA GLU A 727 -9.08 -0.21 -26.65
C GLU A 727 -9.30 1.26 -27.01
N ASN A 728 -10.46 1.85 -26.71
CA ASN A 728 -10.70 3.30 -26.86
C ASN A 728 -9.78 4.12 -25.95
N PHE A 729 -9.64 3.71 -24.68
CA PHE A 729 -8.70 4.33 -23.75
C PHE A 729 -7.25 4.25 -24.25
N ARG A 730 -6.85 3.08 -24.76
CA ARG A 730 -5.53 2.81 -25.33
C ARG A 730 -5.26 3.71 -26.54
N ALA A 731 -6.22 3.84 -27.45
CA ALA A 731 -6.14 4.73 -28.61
C ALA A 731 -6.00 6.20 -28.18
N SER A 732 -6.77 6.64 -27.16
CA SER A 732 -6.67 7.99 -26.61
C SER A 732 -5.31 8.27 -25.97
N CYS A 733 -4.77 7.30 -25.21
CA CYS A 733 -3.41 7.37 -24.66
C CYS A 733 -2.34 7.49 -25.75
N PHE A 734 -2.48 6.69 -26.81
CA PHE A 734 -1.56 6.72 -27.94
C PHE A 734 -1.62 8.05 -28.71
N LYS A 735 -2.82 8.56 -28.98
CA LYS A 735 -3.01 9.87 -29.62
C LYS A 735 -2.43 11.01 -28.79
N THR A 736 -2.59 10.95 -27.46
CA THR A 736 -2.19 12.05 -26.58
C THR A 736 -0.71 12.00 -26.19
N TYR A 737 -0.16 10.83 -25.89
CA TYR A 737 1.18 10.65 -25.33
C TYR A 737 2.11 9.81 -26.20
N GLU A 738 1.60 9.21 -27.28
CA GLU A 738 2.33 8.28 -28.17
C GLU A 738 3.00 7.15 -27.35
N LEU A 739 2.26 6.62 -26.39
CA LEU A 739 2.63 5.51 -25.52
C LEU A 739 1.43 4.58 -25.39
N ASP A 740 1.66 3.29 -25.57
CA ASP A 740 0.61 2.28 -25.39
C ASP A 740 0.46 1.92 -23.90
N ALA A 741 -0.76 2.06 -23.39
CA ALA A 741 -1.11 1.81 -22.00
C ALA A 741 -0.84 0.35 -21.56
N LEU A 742 -0.92 -0.62 -22.48
CA LEU A 742 -0.74 -2.05 -22.19
C LEU A 742 0.70 -2.43 -21.80
N HIS A 743 1.69 -1.56 -22.04
CA HIS A 743 3.05 -1.76 -21.55
C HIS A 743 3.20 -1.47 -20.06
N TYR A 744 2.25 -0.77 -19.47
CA TYR A 744 2.29 -0.28 -18.10
C TYR A 744 1.39 -1.12 -17.19
N TYR A 745 1.66 -1.06 -15.89
CA TYR A 745 0.82 -1.71 -14.87
C TYR A 745 -0.28 -0.80 -14.32
N THR A 746 -0.09 0.52 -14.39
CA THR A 746 -0.97 1.51 -13.77
C THR A 746 -0.89 2.86 -14.49
N ALA A 747 -1.94 3.68 -14.41
CA ALA A 747 -1.91 5.05 -14.92
C ALA A 747 -0.75 5.91 -14.36
N PRO A 748 -0.37 5.83 -13.06
CA PRO A 748 0.82 6.52 -12.57
C PRO A 748 2.14 6.13 -13.24
N GLY A 749 2.31 4.88 -13.65
CA GLY A 749 3.47 4.46 -14.44
C GLY A 749 3.50 5.12 -15.81
N LEU A 750 2.36 5.09 -16.50
CA LEU A 750 2.16 5.76 -17.79
C LEU A 750 2.40 7.28 -17.68
N ALA A 751 1.83 7.94 -16.67
CA ALA A 751 1.99 9.38 -16.42
C ALA A 751 3.45 9.78 -16.25
N PHE A 752 4.22 9.02 -15.48
CA PHE A 752 5.62 9.31 -15.24
C PHE A 752 6.46 9.20 -16.53
N SER A 753 6.24 8.15 -17.33
CA SER A 753 6.92 8.01 -18.63
C SER A 753 6.47 9.05 -19.65
N ALA A 754 5.18 9.36 -19.71
CA ALA A 754 4.62 10.41 -20.57
C ALA A 754 5.23 11.78 -20.24
N MET A 755 5.38 12.09 -18.95
CA MET A 755 6.03 13.31 -18.47
C MET A 755 7.51 13.36 -18.91
N LEU A 756 8.30 12.31 -18.67
CA LEU A 756 9.71 12.27 -19.05
C LEU A 756 9.88 12.41 -20.57
N LYS A 757 8.99 11.78 -21.35
CA LYS A 757 9.01 11.85 -22.81
C LYS A 757 8.64 13.23 -23.32
N HIS A 758 7.58 13.83 -22.78
CA HIS A 758 7.07 15.12 -23.24
C HIS A 758 8.00 16.27 -22.88
N THR A 759 8.55 16.27 -21.66
CA THR A 759 9.44 17.35 -21.19
C THR A 759 10.88 17.18 -21.66
N GLY A 760 11.32 15.95 -21.96
CA GLY A 760 12.71 15.64 -22.27
C GLY A 760 13.67 15.89 -21.11
N VAL A 761 13.15 16.08 -19.89
CA VAL A 761 13.96 16.45 -18.72
C VAL A 761 14.96 15.34 -18.36
N GLN A 762 16.14 15.76 -17.93
CA GLN A 762 17.15 14.90 -17.34
C GLN A 762 17.25 15.21 -15.86
N LEU A 763 16.82 14.27 -15.02
CA LEU A 763 16.83 14.43 -13.57
C LEU A 763 18.04 13.72 -12.98
N GLU A 764 18.86 14.45 -12.24
CA GLU A 764 19.98 13.88 -11.50
C GLU A 764 19.46 13.12 -10.27
N LEU A 765 19.73 11.83 -10.18
CA LEU A 765 19.45 11.03 -9.00
C LEU A 765 20.50 11.29 -7.91
N LEU A 766 20.07 11.29 -6.65
CA LEU A 766 20.94 11.54 -5.51
C LEU A 766 21.89 10.36 -5.29
N LEU A 767 23.19 10.61 -5.45
CA LEU A 767 24.27 9.63 -5.19
C LEU A 767 24.82 9.73 -3.75
N ASP A 768 24.25 10.61 -2.93
CA ASP A 768 24.69 10.90 -1.57
C ASP A 768 23.57 10.52 -0.58
N PRO A 769 23.82 9.57 0.34
CA PRO A 769 22.81 9.14 1.31
C PRO A 769 22.47 10.23 2.33
N GLU A 770 23.36 11.22 2.57
CA GLU A 770 23.05 12.39 3.42
C GLU A 770 21.94 13.22 2.77
N LYS A 771 22.04 13.48 1.46
CA LYS A 771 21.03 14.23 0.70
C LYS A 771 19.69 13.48 0.66
N ILE A 772 19.71 12.16 0.55
CA ILE A 772 18.48 11.35 0.58
C ILE A 772 17.74 11.52 1.92
N LEU A 773 18.46 11.30 3.04
CA LEU A 773 17.86 11.46 4.38
C LEU A 773 17.40 12.91 4.64
N PHE A 774 18.15 13.89 4.11
CA PHE A 774 17.80 15.31 4.19
C PHE A 774 16.43 15.60 3.56
N PHE A 775 16.16 15.11 2.35
CA PHE A 775 14.85 15.24 1.72
C PHE A 775 13.78 14.36 2.37
N GLU A 776 14.08 13.11 2.76
CA GLU A 776 13.12 12.22 3.44
C GLU A 776 12.56 12.86 4.71
N LYS A 777 13.38 13.57 5.49
CA LYS A 777 12.97 14.30 6.70
C LYS A 777 12.11 15.54 6.42
N GLY A 778 12.25 16.14 5.25
CA GLY A 778 11.50 17.33 4.86
C GLY A 778 10.09 17.04 4.33
N LEU A 779 9.82 15.79 3.90
CA LEU A 779 8.56 15.41 3.26
C LEU A 779 7.37 15.53 4.21
N ARG A 780 6.49 16.52 3.94
CA ARG A 780 5.26 16.78 4.69
C ARG A 780 4.11 17.03 3.72
N GLY A 781 3.09 16.18 3.80
CA GLY A 781 1.90 16.23 2.93
C GLY A 781 1.02 17.47 3.14
N GLY A 782 -0.16 17.45 2.52
CA GLY A 782 -1.20 18.46 2.73
C GLY A 782 -1.70 18.50 4.17
N VAL A 783 -1.99 19.71 4.66
CA VAL A 783 -2.53 19.94 6.01
C VAL A 783 -4.03 19.68 5.99
N SER A 784 -4.55 19.02 7.04
CA SER A 784 -6.00 18.90 7.24
C SER A 784 -6.36 18.99 8.71
N GLN A 785 -7.27 19.91 9.03
CA GLN A 785 -7.71 20.22 10.38
C GLN A 785 -9.06 20.93 10.41
N CYS A 786 -9.75 20.80 11.55
CA CYS A 786 -10.99 21.49 11.86
C CYS A 786 -10.69 22.61 12.88
N ALA A 787 -10.68 23.87 12.43
CA ALA A 787 -10.37 25.02 13.28
C ALA A 787 -11.61 25.52 14.04
N ASN A 788 -12.79 25.44 13.41
CA ASN A 788 -14.07 25.64 14.06
C ASN A 788 -15.06 24.55 13.62
N ARG A 789 -15.79 24.01 14.59
CA ARG A 789 -16.60 22.80 14.46
C ARG A 789 -18.06 23.06 14.06
N TYR A 790 -18.52 24.32 14.08
CA TYR A 790 -19.91 24.65 13.76
C TYR A 790 -20.09 26.09 13.27
N ALA A 791 -20.79 26.26 12.16
CA ALA A 791 -21.25 27.57 11.71
C ALA A 791 -22.63 27.48 11.04
N LYS A 792 -23.41 28.55 11.16
CA LYS A 792 -24.66 28.76 10.43
C LYS A 792 -24.58 30.10 9.71
N ALA A 793 -25.00 30.12 8.45
CA ALA A 793 -25.04 31.32 7.62
C ALA A 793 -26.38 32.05 7.80
N ASN A 794 -26.33 33.38 7.74
CA ASN A 794 -27.50 34.25 7.61
C ASN A 794 -27.32 35.07 6.32
N ASN A 795 -27.59 34.43 5.19
CA ASN A 795 -27.26 34.96 3.87
C ASN A 795 -28.51 35.63 3.25
N ARG A 796 -28.39 36.89 2.82
CA ARG A 796 -29.49 37.66 2.20
C ARG A 796 -30.19 36.97 1.03
N TYR A 797 -29.50 36.06 0.35
CA TYR A 797 -30.03 35.32 -0.79
C TYR A 797 -30.77 34.03 -0.37
N MET A 798 -31.05 33.83 0.92
CA MET A 798 -31.80 32.68 1.46
C MET A 798 -33.33 32.87 1.51
N GLY A 799 -33.87 33.93 0.89
CA GLY A 799 -35.31 34.17 0.82
C GLY A 799 -35.96 34.28 2.21
N GLU A 800 -36.96 33.44 2.50
CA GLU A 800 -37.69 33.45 3.77
C GLU A 800 -36.84 32.99 4.98
N ASP A 801 -35.76 32.23 4.76
CA ASP A 801 -34.85 31.77 5.81
C ASP A 801 -33.85 32.85 6.25
N PHE A 802 -33.78 33.99 5.54
CA PHE A 802 -32.94 35.12 5.91
C PHE A 802 -33.57 35.89 7.07
N ASN A 803 -32.79 36.14 8.13
CA ASN A 803 -33.22 36.96 9.25
C ASN A 803 -32.59 38.37 9.15
N PRO A 804 -33.37 39.43 8.82
CA PRO A 804 -32.86 40.79 8.75
C PRO A 804 -32.42 41.38 10.11
N GLU A 805 -32.80 40.75 11.22
CA GLU A 805 -32.40 41.17 12.58
C GLU A 805 -31.02 40.64 12.99
N GLU A 806 -30.49 39.65 12.28
CA GLU A 806 -29.17 39.08 12.51
C GLU A 806 -28.14 39.64 11.50
N ASP A 807 -26.87 39.72 11.92
CA ASP A 807 -25.78 40.11 11.02
C ASP A 807 -25.69 39.17 9.81
N GLU A 808 -25.49 39.75 8.64
CA GLU A 808 -25.31 38.98 7.41
C GLU A 808 -24.05 38.11 7.48
N SER A 809 -24.19 36.83 7.15
CA SER A 809 -23.07 35.91 7.16
C SER A 809 -23.16 34.81 6.12
N TYR A 810 -21.99 34.38 5.64
CA TYR A 810 -21.83 33.50 4.48
C TYR A 810 -20.86 32.39 4.80
N ILE A 811 -21.23 31.14 4.51
CA ILE A 811 -20.29 30.01 4.53
C ILE A 811 -19.85 29.75 3.08
N VAL A 812 -18.56 29.90 2.82
CA VAL A 812 -17.99 29.75 1.47
C VAL A 812 -16.97 28.62 1.47
N TYR A 813 -17.17 27.64 0.58
CA TYR A 813 -16.24 26.52 0.39
C TYR A 813 -15.34 26.84 -0.81
N LEU A 814 -14.11 27.26 -0.53
CA LEU A 814 -13.10 27.53 -1.55
C LEU A 814 -12.15 26.35 -1.75
N ASP A 815 -11.76 26.09 -3.00
CA ASP A 815 -10.81 25.05 -3.39
C ASP A 815 -9.80 25.62 -4.41
N VAL A 816 -8.51 25.33 -4.27
CA VAL A 816 -7.50 25.79 -5.24
C VAL A 816 -7.57 24.95 -6.52
N ASN A 817 -7.70 25.62 -7.65
CA ASN A 817 -7.63 24.99 -8.96
C ASN A 817 -6.28 24.31 -9.20
N ASN A 818 -6.26 22.97 -9.03
CA ASN A 818 -5.10 22.11 -9.25
C ASN A 818 -3.86 22.62 -8.52
N LEU A 819 -3.93 22.69 -7.18
CA LEU A 819 -2.87 23.21 -6.31
C LEU A 819 -1.48 22.64 -6.65
N TYR A 820 -1.37 21.30 -6.73
CA TYR A 820 -0.09 20.68 -7.05
C TYR A 820 0.35 20.98 -8.48
N GLY A 821 -0.57 21.07 -9.44
CA GLY A 821 -0.25 21.51 -10.81
C GLY A 821 0.27 22.94 -10.85
N ALA A 822 -0.28 23.86 -10.04
CA ALA A 822 0.23 25.22 -9.91
C ALA A 822 1.67 25.22 -9.36
N ALA A 823 1.94 24.43 -8.31
CA ALA A 823 3.28 24.24 -7.76
C ALA A 823 4.25 23.57 -8.75
N MET A 824 3.76 22.62 -9.55
CA MET A 824 4.55 21.94 -10.59
C MET A 824 4.93 22.87 -11.76
N SER A 825 4.18 23.94 -11.98
CA SER A 825 4.47 24.95 -13.00
C SER A 825 5.49 25.99 -12.55
N MET A 826 5.89 25.99 -11.27
CA MET A 826 6.99 26.81 -10.74
C MET A 826 8.35 26.17 -11.08
N PRO A 827 9.47 26.91 -10.95
CA PRO A 827 10.80 26.32 -11.04
C PRO A 827 10.99 25.15 -10.07
N LEU A 828 11.38 23.99 -10.62
CA LEU A 828 11.60 22.76 -9.86
C LEU A 828 13.05 22.29 -10.02
N PRO A 829 13.64 21.68 -8.98
CA PRO A 829 14.98 21.10 -9.03
C PRO A 829 15.16 20.08 -10.15
N GLN A 830 16.34 20.08 -10.79
CA GLN A 830 16.74 19.14 -11.84
C GLN A 830 18.04 18.40 -11.53
N GLY A 831 19.00 19.06 -10.90
CA GLY A 831 20.33 18.49 -10.62
C GLY A 831 21.32 19.48 -10.05
N SER A 832 22.62 19.16 -10.15
CA SER A 832 23.74 19.98 -9.67
C SER A 832 23.68 20.24 -8.16
N PHE A 833 23.45 19.18 -7.39
CA PHE A 833 23.25 19.27 -5.94
C PHE A 833 24.56 19.48 -5.17
N GLU A 834 24.72 20.66 -4.58
CA GLU A 834 25.93 21.06 -3.85
C GLU A 834 25.60 21.61 -2.47
N TRP A 835 26.41 21.24 -1.47
CA TRP A 835 26.28 21.81 -0.13
C TRP A 835 26.94 23.19 -0.13
N GLU A 836 26.24 24.20 0.39
CA GLU A 836 26.74 25.58 0.47
C GLU A 836 26.78 26.06 1.93
N GLU A 837 27.74 26.93 2.24
CA GLU A 837 27.91 27.52 3.56
C GLU A 837 27.23 28.88 3.61
N ILE A 838 26.04 28.93 4.20
CA ILE A 838 25.26 30.16 4.38
C ILE A 838 24.85 30.25 5.84
N THR A 839 25.03 31.44 6.42
CA THR A 839 24.68 31.77 7.80
C THR A 839 23.39 32.60 7.84
N VAL A 840 22.91 32.91 9.05
CA VAL A 840 21.70 33.71 9.24
C VAL A 840 21.89 35.13 8.68
N GLU A 841 23.08 35.70 8.82
CA GLU A 841 23.39 37.07 8.41
C GLU A 841 23.35 37.25 6.89
N ASN A 842 23.71 36.20 6.13
CA ASN A 842 23.83 36.25 4.68
C ASN A 842 22.63 35.59 3.96
N ILE A 843 21.54 35.28 4.66
CA ILE A 843 20.39 34.56 4.10
C ILE A 843 19.73 35.29 2.92
N SER A 844 19.84 36.61 2.88
CA SER A 844 19.29 37.46 1.80
C SER A 844 19.88 37.16 0.43
N SER A 845 21.10 36.61 0.36
CA SER A 845 21.72 36.18 -0.90
C SER A 845 20.94 35.04 -1.58
N ILE A 846 20.28 34.18 -0.79
CA ILE A 846 19.44 33.09 -1.30
C ILE A 846 18.15 33.64 -1.91
N PHE A 847 17.51 34.59 -1.23
CA PHE A 847 16.22 35.13 -1.70
C PHE A 847 16.39 35.99 -2.96
N ASN A 848 17.57 36.58 -3.13
CA ASN A 848 17.95 37.41 -4.29
C ASN A 848 18.68 36.63 -5.39
N SER A 849 18.77 35.30 -5.32
CA SER A 849 19.46 34.49 -6.32
C SER A 849 18.74 34.51 -7.68
N ASP A 850 19.44 34.13 -8.75
CA ASP A 850 18.81 33.94 -10.06
C ASP A 850 17.70 32.87 -10.01
N GLU A 851 16.76 32.94 -10.96
CA GLU A 851 15.64 31.99 -11.04
C GLU A 851 16.09 30.56 -11.39
N SER A 852 17.28 30.41 -11.98
CA SER A 852 17.87 29.11 -12.35
C SER A 852 18.50 28.34 -11.18
N THR A 853 18.67 29.00 -10.03
CA THR A 853 19.28 28.43 -8.83
C THR A 853 18.25 28.34 -7.72
N GLY A 854 18.13 27.17 -7.11
CA GLY A 854 17.24 26.92 -5.98
C GLY A 854 17.97 26.37 -4.76
N TYR A 855 17.29 26.46 -3.62
CA TYR A 855 17.85 26.11 -2.31
C TYR A 855 16.86 25.35 -1.42
N VAL A 856 17.36 24.37 -0.67
CA VAL A 856 16.66 23.75 0.46
C VAL A 856 17.53 23.89 1.70
N LEU A 857 16.93 24.34 2.80
CA LEU A 857 17.64 24.63 4.03
C LEU A 857 17.16 23.75 5.17
N LYS A 858 18.06 23.44 6.11
CA LYS A 858 17.72 22.92 7.44
C LYS A 858 17.95 24.02 8.46
N VAL A 859 16.90 24.44 9.14
CA VAL A 859 16.89 25.65 9.99
C VAL A 859 16.23 25.41 11.34
N ASP A 860 16.53 26.28 12.31
CA ASP A 860 15.70 26.46 13.51
C ASP A 860 14.89 27.74 13.36
N LEU A 861 13.58 27.66 13.55
CA LEU A 861 12.66 28.79 13.51
C LEU A 861 11.99 28.98 14.87
N GLU A 862 12.09 30.19 15.38
CA GLU A 862 11.28 30.63 16.52
C GLU A 862 9.89 31.03 16.03
N TYR A 863 8.89 30.71 16.85
CA TYR A 863 7.50 31.12 16.66
C TYR A 863 7.18 32.20 17.71
N PRO A 864 7.21 33.50 17.35
CA PRO A 864 6.94 34.56 18.30
C PRO A 864 5.51 34.50 18.88
N GLU A 865 5.38 34.79 20.17
CA GLU A 865 4.09 34.70 20.89
C GLU A 865 3.06 35.71 20.36
N ASP A 866 3.49 36.87 19.88
CA ASP A 866 2.65 37.90 19.24
C ASP A 866 1.98 37.41 17.95
N LEU A 867 2.52 36.37 17.31
CA LEU A 867 1.89 35.74 16.14
C LEU A 867 0.86 34.67 16.50
N HIS A 868 0.80 34.22 17.75
CA HIS A 868 -0.07 33.10 18.14
C HIS A 868 -1.54 33.40 17.82
N GLU A 869 -1.99 34.63 18.07
CA GLU A 869 -3.36 35.05 17.81
C GLU A 869 -3.67 35.12 16.30
N LEU A 870 -2.76 35.68 15.52
CA LEU A 870 -2.91 35.79 14.06
C LEU A 870 -2.88 34.42 13.39
N HIS A 871 -2.02 33.51 13.88
CA HIS A 871 -1.74 32.22 13.26
C HIS A 871 -2.52 31.06 13.89
N GLN A 872 -3.36 31.28 14.91
CA GLN A 872 -4.03 30.19 15.65
C GLN A 872 -4.83 29.25 14.74
N VAL A 873 -5.48 29.77 13.69
CA VAL A 873 -6.33 28.97 12.80
C VAL A 873 -5.54 28.17 11.76
N MET A 874 -4.39 28.69 11.30
CA MET A 874 -3.58 28.05 10.26
C MET A 874 -2.06 28.20 10.49
N PRO A 875 -1.50 27.65 11.58
CA PRO A 875 -0.08 27.81 11.89
C PRO A 875 0.84 27.36 10.74
N LEU A 876 1.88 28.16 10.48
CA LEU A 876 2.93 27.88 9.50
C LEU A 876 3.78 26.66 9.87
N CYS A 877 4.51 26.13 8.88
CA CYS A 877 5.49 25.04 9.03
C CYS A 877 4.93 23.76 9.73
N PRO A 878 4.00 23.01 9.10
CA PRO A 878 3.44 21.80 9.68
C PRO A 878 4.53 20.77 10.01
N GLU A 879 4.33 19.97 11.06
CA GLU A 879 5.33 18.99 11.50
C GLU A 879 4.71 17.66 11.90
N HIS A 880 5.54 16.63 11.91
CA HIS A 880 5.22 15.33 12.47
C HIS A 880 5.27 15.44 13.99
N PHE A 881 4.10 15.60 14.60
CA PHE A 881 3.91 15.83 16.03
C PHE A 881 3.13 14.67 16.65
N THR A 882 3.48 14.30 17.88
CA THR A 882 2.72 13.32 18.67
C THR A 882 1.91 14.10 19.70
N PRO A 883 0.58 14.26 19.51
CA PRO A 883 -0.25 14.99 20.45
C PRO A 883 -0.19 14.41 21.86
N PRO A 884 -0.30 15.24 22.92
CA PRO A 884 -0.42 14.76 24.29
C PRO A 884 -1.54 13.72 24.41
N GLY A 885 -1.25 12.58 25.04
CA GLY A 885 -2.19 11.46 25.17
C GLY A 885 -2.36 10.59 23.92
N SER A 886 -1.86 11.00 22.75
CA SER A 886 -1.75 10.13 21.57
C SER A 886 -0.36 9.50 21.56
N LYS A 887 -0.23 8.24 21.15
CA LYS A 887 1.09 7.66 20.83
C LYS A 887 1.26 7.34 19.35
N THR A 888 0.43 7.97 18.52
CA THR A 888 0.62 8.06 17.07
C THR A 888 1.11 9.43 16.67
N CYS A 889 2.20 9.47 15.92
CA CYS A 889 2.71 10.69 15.31
C CYS A 889 1.83 11.08 14.11
N LYS A 890 1.42 12.34 14.03
CA LYS A 890 0.51 12.89 13.02
C LYS A 890 1.09 14.16 12.41
N LEU A 891 0.72 14.44 11.16
CA LEU A 891 1.00 15.74 10.57
C LEU A 891 0.01 16.76 11.15
N ALA A 892 0.54 17.72 11.90
CA ALA A 892 -0.22 18.77 12.59
C ALA A 892 0.42 20.15 12.36
N THR A 893 -0.39 21.20 12.49
CA THR A 893 0.10 22.58 12.56
C THR A 893 0.13 22.98 14.03
N THR A 894 1.31 23.35 14.51
CA THR A 894 1.53 23.73 15.93
C THR A 894 2.21 25.09 15.97
N LEU A 895 2.05 25.80 17.08
CA LEU A 895 2.74 27.05 17.38
C LEU A 895 4.07 26.83 18.13
N HIS A 896 4.56 25.59 18.22
CA HIS A 896 5.87 25.32 18.81
C HIS A 896 7.01 25.84 17.90
N PRO A 897 8.17 26.20 18.49
CA PRO A 897 9.39 26.44 17.72
C PRO A 897 9.73 25.23 16.83
N LYS A 898 10.22 25.49 15.61
CA LYS A 898 10.57 24.45 14.64
C LYS A 898 12.06 24.19 14.70
N MET A 899 12.46 23.06 15.26
CA MET A 899 13.87 22.66 15.37
C MET A 899 14.26 21.74 14.22
N ASN A 900 15.45 21.94 13.66
CA ASN A 900 16.01 21.12 12.58
C ASN A 900 15.07 20.98 11.36
N TYR A 901 14.27 22.00 11.07
CA TYR A 901 13.21 21.97 10.08
C TYR A 901 13.80 22.12 8.66
N VAL A 902 13.55 21.13 7.80
CA VAL A 902 13.95 21.17 6.38
C VAL A 902 12.87 21.88 5.55
N ILE A 903 13.22 22.94 4.82
CA ILE A 903 12.26 23.82 4.12
C ILE A 903 12.81 24.32 2.78
N HIS A 904 11.94 24.44 1.78
CA HIS A 904 12.27 25.08 0.51
C HIS A 904 12.45 26.59 0.68
N TYR A 905 13.44 27.20 0.04
CA TYR A 905 13.79 28.61 0.27
C TYR A 905 12.65 29.61 0.06
N LYS A 906 11.81 29.42 -0.97
CA LYS A 906 10.61 30.25 -1.19
C LYS A 906 9.56 30.13 -0.09
N ASN A 907 9.41 28.95 0.50
CA ASN A 907 8.50 28.75 1.62
C ASN A 907 9.08 29.39 2.89
N LEU A 908 10.40 29.29 3.09
CA LEU A 908 11.10 29.98 4.18
C LEU A 908 10.96 31.51 4.05
N GLU A 909 11.19 32.07 2.85
CA GLU A 909 11.02 33.49 2.54
C GLU A 909 9.64 33.98 2.99
N GLN A 910 8.58 33.26 2.60
CA GLN A 910 7.21 33.59 3.01
C GLN A 910 7.02 33.48 4.53
N CYS A 911 7.57 32.45 5.19
CA CYS A 911 7.45 32.31 6.64
C CYS A 911 8.09 33.47 7.40
N LEU A 912 9.25 33.97 6.92
CA LEU A 912 9.91 35.14 7.50
C LEU A 912 9.13 36.43 7.23
N GLN A 913 8.58 36.60 6.03
CA GLN A 913 7.69 37.73 5.71
C GLN A 913 6.42 37.75 6.57
N LEU A 914 5.94 36.58 6.99
CA LEU A 914 4.81 36.41 7.90
C LEU A 914 5.21 36.44 9.39
N GLY A 915 6.46 36.82 9.71
CA GLY A 915 6.91 37.15 11.06
C GLY A 915 7.66 36.05 11.81
N MET A 916 7.79 34.83 11.27
CA MET A 916 8.65 33.82 11.90
C MET A 916 10.10 34.29 11.95
N LYS A 917 10.83 33.90 13.01
CA LYS A 917 12.24 34.33 13.20
C LYS A 917 13.20 33.18 12.92
N LEU A 918 14.15 33.42 12.03
CA LEU A 918 15.24 32.48 11.76
C LEU A 918 16.28 32.55 12.88
N VAL A 919 16.43 31.47 13.64
CA VAL A 919 17.37 31.38 14.78
C VAL A 919 18.71 30.80 14.33
N LYS A 920 18.68 29.78 13.47
CA LYS A 920 19.89 29.07 13.05
C LYS A 920 19.74 28.46 11.67
N VAL A 921 20.81 28.53 10.87
CA VAL A 921 20.97 27.75 9.63
C VAL A 921 21.95 26.62 9.91
N HIS A 922 21.51 25.36 9.76
CA HIS A 922 22.35 24.19 9.97
C HIS A 922 23.02 23.74 8.67
N ARG A 923 22.27 23.76 7.56
CA ARG A 923 22.70 23.29 6.24
C ARG A 923 21.93 24.00 5.14
N VAL A 924 22.60 24.20 4.01
CA VAL A 924 21.97 24.65 2.77
C VAL A 924 22.40 23.75 1.62
N LEU A 925 21.42 23.27 0.84
CA LEU A 925 21.63 22.51 -0.38
C LEU A 925 21.21 23.36 -1.59
N LYS A 926 22.18 23.71 -2.43
CA LYS A 926 22.01 24.41 -3.70
C LYS A 926 21.74 23.41 -4.84
N PHE A 927 20.92 23.80 -5.81
CA PHE A 927 20.64 23.01 -7.02
C PHE A 927 20.25 23.89 -8.21
N ALA A 928 20.36 23.33 -9.41
CA ALA A 928 19.79 23.91 -10.62
C ALA A 928 18.29 23.62 -10.69
N GLN A 929 17.49 24.61 -11.08
CA GLN A 929 16.05 24.49 -11.25
C GLN A 929 15.56 25.22 -12.51
N SER A 930 14.40 24.81 -13.02
CA SER A 930 13.69 25.49 -14.10
C SER A 930 12.22 25.06 -14.10
N PRO A 931 11.29 25.76 -14.78
CA PRO A 931 9.88 25.36 -14.86
C PRO A 931 9.65 24.21 -15.87
N TRP A 932 10.49 23.18 -15.84
CA TRP A 932 10.53 22.10 -16.85
C TRP A 932 9.27 21.24 -16.91
N LEU A 933 8.47 21.19 -15.85
CA LEU A 933 7.23 20.40 -15.82
C LEU A 933 6.02 21.19 -16.34
N LYS A 934 6.13 22.52 -16.47
CA LYS A 934 5.04 23.42 -16.84
C LYS A 934 4.36 23.03 -18.15
N SER A 935 5.13 22.71 -19.20
CA SER A 935 4.58 22.35 -20.51
C SER A 935 3.68 21.11 -20.47
N TYR A 936 4.05 20.11 -19.65
CA TYR A 936 3.25 18.91 -19.43
C TYR A 936 1.94 19.22 -18.68
N ILE A 937 2.01 20.07 -17.65
CA ILE A 937 0.82 20.51 -16.89
C ILE A 937 -0.12 21.31 -17.78
N ASP A 938 0.41 22.22 -18.59
CA ASP A 938 -0.37 23.03 -19.53
C ASP A 938 -1.08 22.14 -20.55
N LYS A 939 -0.36 21.18 -21.15
CA LYS A 939 -0.93 20.20 -22.09
C LYS A 939 -2.10 19.43 -21.47
N ASN A 940 -1.90 18.84 -20.29
CA ASN A 940 -2.95 18.07 -19.62
C ASN A 940 -4.11 18.95 -19.14
N THR A 941 -3.83 20.20 -18.77
CA THR A 941 -4.87 21.17 -18.41
C THR A 941 -5.73 21.52 -19.62
N GLU A 942 -5.13 21.67 -20.79
CA GLU A 942 -5.84 21.90 -22.05
C GLU A 942 -6.67 20.67 -22.47
N CYS A 943 -6.08 19.48 -22.42
CA CYS A 943 -6.83 18.23 -22.62
C CYS A 943 -8.02 18.12 -21.65
N ARG A 944 -7.83 18.50 -20.38
CA ARG A 944 -8.90 18.52 -19.36
C ARG A 944 -9.97 19.59 -19.62
N LYS A 945 -9.64 20.70 -20.30
CA LYS A 945 -10.62 21.72 -20.71
C LYS A 945 -11.48 21.21 -21.87
N ASN A 946 -10.86 20.49 -22.82
CA ASN A 946 -11.49 19.98 -24.03
C ASN A 946 -12.16 18.61 -23.86
N ALA A 947 -11.89 17.91 -22.76
CA ALA A 947 -12.50 16.63 -22.42
C ALA A 947 -14.03 16.70 -22.42
N ALA A 948 -14.66 15.77 -23.15
CA ALA A 948 -16.11 15.74 -23.35
C ALA A 948 -16.85 15.16 -22.14
N ASN A 949 -16.26 14.16 -21.49
CA ASN A 949 -16.88 13.43 -20.40
C ASN A 949 -16.13 13.59 -19.05
N GLU A 950 -16.75 13.11 -17.96
CA GLU A 950 -16.20 13.23 -16.61
C GLU A 950 -14.96 12.33 -16.41
N PHE A 951 -14.93 11.15 -17.04
CA PHE A 951 -13.82 10.21 -16.96
C PHE A 951 -12.53 10.84 -17.50
N GLU A 952 -12.54 11.38 -18.71
CA GLU A 952 -11.39 12.04 -19.33
C GLU A 952 -10.90 13.23 -18.48
N LYS A 953 -11.84 14.04 -17.95
CA LYS A 953 -11.51 15.15 -17.05
C LYS A 953 -10.75 14.68 -15.81
N ASN A 954 -11.17 13.54 -15.25
CA ASN A 954 -10.53 12.92 -14.09
C ASN A 954 -9.21 12.24 -14.45
N PHE A 955 -9.11 11.63 -15.63
CA PHE A 955 -7.90 11.01 -16.14
C PHE A 955 -6.77 12.03 -16.33
N PHE A 956 -7.02 13.15 -17.03
CA PHE A 956 -5.99 14.20 -17.19
C PHE A 956 -5.60 14.86 -15.85
N LYS A 957 -6.53 14.94 -14.89
CA LYS A 957 -6.20 15.35 -13.51
C LYS A 957 -5.27 14.33 -12.83
N LEU A 958 -5.55 13.04 -12.98
CA LEU A 958 -4.71 11.96 -12.46
C LEU A 958 -3.31 11.98 -13.08
N MET A 959 -3.20 12.21 -14.41
CA MET A 959 -1.91 12.28 -15.11
C MET A 959 -0.98 13.35 -14.53
N ASN A 960 -1.52 14.48 -14.08
CA ASN A 960 -0.74 15.49 -13.34
C ASN A 960 -0.38 15.01 -11.92
N ASN A 961 -1.38 14.64 -11.12
CA ASN A 961 -1.19 14.29 -9.70
C ASN A 961 -0.28 13.05 -9.50
N ALA A 962 -0.32 12.11 -10.44
CA ALA A 962 0.43 10.87 -10.37
C ALA A 962 1.95 11.09 -10.55
N VAL A 963 2.36 12.10 -11.34
CA VAL A 963 3.78 12.45 -11.51
C VAL A 963 4.39 12.79 -10.15
N PHE A 964 3.73 13.66 -9.39
CA PHE A 964 4.15 14.00 -8.03
C PHE A 964 4.20 12.78 -7.11
N GLY A 965 3.18 11.91 -7.14
CA GLY A 965 3.19 10.69 -6.33
C GLY A 965 4.37 9.77 -6.64
N LYS A 966 4.80 9.67 -7.90
CA LYS A 966 5.91 8.82 -8.34
C LYS A 966 7.29 9.35 -7.96
N THR A 967 7.47 10.67 -7.85
CA THR A 967 8.77 11.25 -7.45
C THR A 967 9.09 10.97 -5.98
N MET A 968 8.08 10.89 -5.11
CA MET A 968 8.22 10.64 -3.67
C MET A 968 7.86 9.21 -3.22
N GLU A 969 7.89 8.24 -4.14
CA GLU A 969 7.59 6.83 -3.87
C GLU A 969 8.56 6.25 -2.81
N ASN A 970 8.01 5.79 -1.67
CA ASN A 970 8.83 5.24 -0.58
C ASN A 970 9.21 3.78 -0.84
N VAL A 971 10.37 3.59 -1.46
CA VAL A 971 10.94 2.28 -1.82
C VAL A 971 11.24 1.35 -0.63
N ARG A 972 11.32 1.90 0.60
CA ARG A 972 11.53 1.10 1.83
C ARG A 972 10.28 0.32 2.23
N LYS A 973 9.09 0.84 1.91
CA LYS A 973 7.79 0.22 2.26
C LYS A 973 7.39 -0.92 1.32
N HIS A 974 8.05 -1.03 0.17
CA HIS A 974 7.80 -2.13 -0.76
C HIS A 974 8.08 -3.47 -0.07
N LYS A 975 7.16 -4.42 -0.22
CA LYS A 975 7.28 -5.76 0.36
C LYS A 975 8.09 -6.67 -0.55
N ASP A 976 8.81 -7.62 0.03
CA ASP A 976 9.43 -8.73 -0.69
C ASP A 976 8.64 -10.00 -0.38
N ILE A 977 7.76 -10.38 -1.30
CA ILE A 977 6.86 -11.53 -1.17
C ILE A 977 7.10 -12.47 -2.34
N LYS A 978 7.21 -13.76 -2.06
CA LYS A 978 7.38 -14.82 -3.05
C LYS A 978 6.19 -15.77 -2.97
N LEU A 979 5.54 -16.00 -4.11
CA LEU A 979 4.59 -17.10 -4.27
C LEU A 979 5.36 -18.36 -4.64
N VAL A 980 5.08 -19.46 -3.93
CA VAL A 980 5.90 -20.68 -4.02
C VAL A 980 5.00 -21.89 -4.15
N ASN A 981 5.23 -22.69 -5.20
CA ASN A 981 4.49 -23.92 -5.47
C ASN A 981 5.32 -25.20 -5.30
N LYS A 982 6.58 -25.09 -4.86
CA LYS A 982 7.52 -26.22 -4.70
C LYS A 982 8.23 -26.16 -3.34
N TRP A 983 8.39 -27.32 -2.70
CA TRP A 983 9.15 -27.41 -1.44
C TRP A 983 10.66 -27.27 -1.63
N LEU A 984 11.22 -27.97 -2.63
CA LEU A 984 12.65 -28.03 -2.94
C LEU A 984 13.06 -27.02 -4.03
N GLY A 985 14.37 -26.86 -4.22
CA GLY A 985 14.97 -25.96 -5.21
C GLY A 985 15.43 -24.63 -4.61
N ARG A 986 16.25 -23.88 -5.37
CA ARG A 986 16.84 -22.60 -4.94
C ARG A 986 15.78 -21.58 -4.48
N TYR A 987 14.62 -21.60 -5.12
CA TYR A 987 13.48 -20.72 -4.84
C TYR A 987 12.30 -21.45 -4.18
N GLY A 988 12.49 -22.70 -3.75
CA GLY A 988 11.46 -23.48 -3.06
C GLY A 988 11.23 -23.01 -1.62
N ALA A 989 10.11 -23.44 -1.02
CA ALA A 989 9.67 -22.98 0.29
C ALA A 989 10.71 -23.28 1.38
N LYS A 990 11.38 -24.44 1.30
CA LYS A 990 12.47 -24.83 2.22
C LYS A 990 13.58 -23.79 2.24
N SER A 991 14.05 -23.36 1.07
CA SER A 991 15.14 -22.38 0.92
C SER A 991 14.75 -21.03 1.51
N LEU A 992 13.55 -20.54 1.17
CA LEU A 992 13.07 -19.23 1.61
C LEU A 992 12.78 -19.17 3.12
N ILE A 993 12.20 -20.23 3.69
CA ILE A 993 11.94 -20.33 5.14
C ILE A 993 13.25 -20.42 5.93
N SER A 994 14.26 -21.08 5.39
CA SER A 994 15.58 -21.19 6.03
C SER A 994 16.37 -19.88 6.05
N LYS A 995 16.01 -18.87 5.25
CA LYS A 995 16.73 -17.57 5.25
C LYS A 995 16.62 -16.87 6.60
N SER A 996 17.67 -16.12 6.95
CA SER A 996 17.74 -15.29 8.16
C SER A 996 16.75 -14.12 8.14
N ASN A 997 16.43 -13.60 6.96
CA ASN A 997 15.46 -12.52 6.76
C ASN A 997 14.01 -13.01 6.55
N PHE A 998 13.74 -14.29 6.75
CA PHE A 998 12.38 -14.82 6.75
C PHE A 998 11.51 -14.09 7.78
N ASN A 999 10.37 -13.55 7.34
CA ASN A 999 9.43 -12.87 8.23
C ASN A 999 8.27 -13.81 8.59
N SER A 1000 7.52 -14.28 7.59
CA SER A 1000 6.36 -15.16 7.80
C SER A 1000 5.91 -15.83 6.51
N PHE A 1001 5.01 -16.81 6.63
CA PHE A 1001 4.33 -17.42 5.48
C PHE A 1001 2.80 -17.27 5.57
N MET A 1002 2.11 -17.66 4.51
CA MET A 1002 0.65 -17.86 4.46
C MET A 1002 0.38 -19.03 3.51
N ILE A 1003 -0.40 -20.01 3.97
CA ILE A 1003 -0.82 -21.16 3.17
C ILE A 1003 -2.07 -20.77 2.39
N PHE A 1004 -2.12 -21.13 1.10
CA PHE A 1004 -3.32 -20.97 0.27
C PHE A 1004 -3.89 -22.31 -0.19
N GLY A 1005 -3.02 -23.30 -0.40
CA GLY A 1005 -3.43 -24.65 -0.78
C GLY A 1005 -2.36 -25.65 -0.40
N GLU A 1006 -2.61 -26.93 -0.68
CA GLU A 1006 -1.74 -28.04 -0.29
C GLU A 1006 -0.31 -27.90 -0.82
N ASN A 1007 -0.13 -27.26 -1.98
CA ASN A 1007 1.17 -27.04 -2.60
C ASN A 1007 1.48 -25.57 -2.86
N LEU A 1008 0.69 -24.61 -2.35
CA LEU A 1008 0.86 -23.18 -2.64
C LEU A 1008 0.97 -22.36 -1.37
N VAL A 1009 2.11 -21.67 -1.23
CA VAL A 1009 2.45 -20.87 -0.05
C VAL A 1009 3.06 -19.54 -0.47
N ILE A 1010 2.65 -18.47 0.18
CA ILE A 1010 3.34 -17.18 0.13
C ILE A 1010 4.37 -17.09 1.26
N VAL A 1011 5.58 -16.64 0.92
CA VAL A 1011 6.65 -16.34 1.88
C VAL A 1011 6.96 -14.84 1.82
N GLU A 1012 6.86 -14.16 2.96
CA GLU A 1012 7.29 -12.78 3.13
C GLU A 1012 8.70 -12.73 3.73
N LEU A 1013 9.59 -11.95 3.10
CA LEU A 1013 10.94 -11.70 3.55
C LEU A 1013 11.11 -10.23 3.97
N ASN A 1014 11.95 -9.98 4.97
CA ASN A 1014 12.41 -8.64 5.30
C ASN A 1014 13.44 -8.18 4.27
N LYS A 1015 13.31 -6.95 3.77
CA LYS A 1015 14.29 -6.38 2.85
C LYS A 1015 15.63 -6.18 3.53
N LEU A 1016 16.68 -6.68 2.90
CA LEU A 1016 18.07 -6.49 3.35
C LEU A 1016 18.78 -5.37 2.57
N ASN A 1017 18.28 -5.06 1.37
CA ASN A 1017 18.82 -4.06 0.46
C ASN A 1017 17.70 -3.23 -0.17
N VAL A 1018 17.90 -1.91 -0.27
CA VAL A 1018 16.95 -0.97 -0.90
C VAL A 1018 17.70 -0.11 -1.91
N TYR A 1019 17.21 -0.10 -3.15
CA TYR A 1019 17.74 0.72 -4.24
C TYR A 1019 17.01 2.06 -4.33
N PHE A 1020 17.73 3.17 -4.15
CA PHE A 1020 17.18 4.52 -4.14
C PHE A 1020 17.30 5.17 -5.52
N ASN A 1021 16.26 5.02 -6.34
CA ASN A 1021 16.23 5.50 -7.74
C ASN A 1021 15.09 6.48 -8.03
N LYS A 1022 14.62 7.20 -7.01
CA LYS A 1022 13.51 8.15 -7.11
C LYS A 1022 14.00 9.58 -6.89
N PRO A 1023 13.57 10.56 -7.71
CA PRO A 1023 13.95 11.96 -7.55
C PRO A 1023 13.10 12.63 -6.44
N ILE A 1024 13.28 12.18 -5.19
CA ILE A 1024 12.45 12.56 -4.03
C ILE A 1024 12.44 14.08 -3.76
N TYR A 1025 13.49 14.78 -4.18
CA TYR A 1025 13.63 16.23 -4.06
C TYR A 1025 12.55 16.98 -4.85
N VAL A 1026 12.08 16.42 -5.97
CA VAL A 1026 10.99 17.03 -6.76
C VAL A 1026 9.69 16.99 -5.97
N GLY A 1027 9.37 15.83 -5.39
CA GLY A 1027 8.17 15.67 -4.55
C GLY A 1027 8.21 16.57 -3.31
N PHE A 1028 9.37 16.68 -2.67
CA PHE A 1028 9.59 17.63 -1.58
C PHE A 1028 9.30 19.07 -2.00
N SER A 1029 9.92 19.56 -3.09
CA SER A 1029 9.74 20.94 -3.55
C SER A 1029 8.28 21.23 -3.91
N ILE A 1030 7.59 20.31 -4.61
CA ILE A 1030 6.16 20.47 -4.94
C ILE A 1030 5.31 20.62 -3.67
N LEU A 1031 5.54 19.76 -2.66
CA LEU A 1031 4.81 19.81 -1.40
C LEU A 1031 5.02 21.13 -0.67
N ASP A 1032 6.22 21.68 -0.65
CA ASP A 1032 6.50 22.95 0.04
C ASP A 1032 6.04 24.17 -0.74
N LEU A 1033 6.26 24.20 -2.06
CA LEU A 1033 5.76 25.26 -2.93
C LEU A 1033 4.23 25.32 -2.94
N SER A 1034 3.54 24.17 -2.87
CA SER A 1034 2.07 24.15 -2.78
C SER A 1034 1.52 24.90 -1.58
N LYS A 1035 2.21 24.87 -0.43
CA LYS A 1035 1.77 25.58 0.78
C LYS A 1035 1.78 27.09 0.60
N ILE A 1036 2.66 27.61 -0.25
CA ILE A 1036 2.80 29.05 -0.53
C ILE A 1036 1.49 29.64 -1.05
N PHE A 1037 0.79 28.94 -1.95
CA PHE A 1037 -0.50 29.38 -2.50
C PHE A 1037 -1.58 29.49 -1.42
N VAL A 1038 -1.65 28.49 -0.53
CA VAL A 1038 -2.64 28.44 0.54
C VAL A 1038 -2.35 29.51 1.60
N TYR A 1039 -1.09 29.67 1.99
CA TYR A 1039 -0.65 30.74 2.91
C TYR A 1039 -0.83 32.13 2.31
N ASP A 1040 -0.54 32.33 1.03
CA ASP A 1040 -0.73 33.62 0.36
C ASP A 1040 -2.21 34.01 0.37
N PHE A 1041 -3.09 33.07 0.02
CA PHE A 1041 -4.53 33.35 0.08
C PHE A 1041 -5.01 33.64 1.50
N HIS A 1042 -4.61 32.84 2.50
CA HIS A 1042 -5.07 33.06 3.87
C HIS A 1042 -4.50 34.35 4.48
N TYR A 1043 -3.17 34.52 4.48
CA TYR A 1043 -2.51 35.59 5.21
C TYR A 1043 -2.40 36.90 4.42
N ASN A 1044 -2.07 36.82 3.13
CA ASN A 1044 -1.86 38.02 2.32
C ASN A 1044 -3.13 38.54 1.66
N TYR A 1045 -4.16 37.71 1.48
CA TYR A 1045 -5.45 38.12 0.94
C TYR A 1045 -6.54 38.19 2.01
N VAL A 1046 -6.94 37.07 2.62
CA VAL A 1046 -8.07 37.05 3.56
C VAL A 1046 -7.79 37.92 4.80
N LYS A 1047 -6.69 37.67 5.53
CA LYS A 1047 -6.37 38.42 6.75
C LYS A 1047 -6.09 39.91 6.54
N ARG A 1048 -5.81 40.37 5.31
CA ARG A 1048 -5.64 41.79 4.98
C ARG A 1048 -6.93 42.48 4.59
N ASN A 1049 -7.88 41.76 4.00
CA ASN A 1049 -9.17 42.30 3.55
C ASN A 1049 -10.29 42.14 4.59
N PHE A 1050 -10.14 41.19 5.52
CA PHE A 1050 -11.13 40.86 6.53
C PHE A 1050 -10.45 40.80 7.91
N ASN A 1051 -11.03 41.49 8.89
CA ASN A 1051 -10.61 41.38 10.29
C ASN A 1051 -11.00 40.01 10.87
N SER A 1052 -10.37 39.61 11.97
CA SER A 1052 -10.62 38.31 12.63
C SER A 1052 -12.08 38.08 13.03
N ASP A 1053 -12.83 39.13 13.35
CA ASP A 1053 -14.26 39.04 13.69
C ASP A 1053 -15.17 38.86 12.47
N THR A 1054 -14.68 39.24 11.28
CA THR A 1054 -15.42 39.22 10.01
C THR A 1054 -15.09 38.03 9.13
N SER A 1055 -14.00 37.29 9.43
CA SER A 1055 -13.62 36.09 8.69
C SER A 1055 -13.07 35.00 9.62
N LYS A 1056 -13.74 33.85 9.60
CA LYS A 1056 -13.38 32.69 10.40
C LYS A 1056 -13.11 31.48 9.51
N LEU A 1057 -11.91 30.92 9.59
CA LEU A 1057 -11.61 29.66 8.91
C LEU A 1057 -12.20 28.51 9.72
N LEU A 1058 -13.14 27.76 9.14
CA LEU A 1058 -13.79 26.63 9.79
C LEU A 1058 -12.96 25.36 9.61
N TYR A 1059 -12.57 25.07 8.37
CA TYR A 1059 -11.98 23.78 8.03
C TYR A 1059 -11.02 23.90 6.85
N THR A 1060 -10.00 23.03 6.83
CA THR A 1060 -9.11 22.86 5.68
C THR A 1060 -8.74 21.39 5.45
N ASP A 1061 -8.66 20.99 4.18
CA ASP A 1061 -8.02 19.73 3.75
C ASP A 1061 -7.23 19.97 2.46
N THR A 1062 -5.92 20.08 2.60
CA THR A 1062 -4.89 20.23 1.57
C THR A 1062 -4.99 21.53 0.75
N ASP A 1063 -5.95 21.60 -0.15
CA ASP A 1063 -6.21 22.67 -1.12
C ASP A 1063 -7.54 23.37 -0.90
N SER A 1064 -8.35 22.87 0.04
CA SER A 1064 -9.66 23.42 0.41
C SER A 1064 -9.64 24.27 1.67
N LEU A 1065 -10.44 25.34 1.67
CA LEU A 1065 -10.64 26.26 2.78
C LEU A 1065 -12.14 26.58 2.88
N ILE A 1066 -12.77 26.25 4.03
CA ILE A 1066 -14.15 26.63 4.32
C ILE A 1066 -14.14 27.81 5.28
N TYR A 1067 -14.67 28.94 4.84
CA TYR A 1067 -14.75 30.16 5.64
C TYR A 1067 -16.19 30.49 6.05
N HIS A 1068 -16.34 31.09 7.22
CA HIS A 1068 -17.52 31.84 7.63
C HIS A 1068 -17.18 33.33 7.62
N PHE A 1069 -17.80 34.08 6.71
CA PHE A 1069 -17.63 35.52 6.59
C PHE A 1069 -18.85 36.24 7.20
N LYS A 1070 -18.61 37.26 8.02
CA LYS A 1070 -19.64 38.18 8.53
C LYS A 1070 -19.44 39.54 7.88
N VAL A 1071 -20.02 39.72 6.71
CA VAL A 1071 -19.89 40.91 5.86
C VAL A 1071 -21.20 41.16 5.12
N PRO A 1072 -21.50 42.40 4.68
CA PRO A 1072 -22.78 42.68 4.02
C PRO A 1072 -23.00 41.92 2.71
N ASP A 1073 -22.01 41.71 1.84
CA ASP A 1073 -22.18 40.86 0.65
C ASP A 1073 -20.84 40.30 0.18
N VAL A 1074 -20.59 39.01 0.46
CA VAL A 1074 -19.33 38.36 0.06
C VAL A 1074 -19.18 38.25 -1.46
N PHE A 1075 -20.29 38.15 -2.21
CA PHE A 1075 -20.23 37.99 -3.67
C PHE A 1075 -19.79 39.27 -4.36
N GLN A 1076 -20.12 40.45 -3.82
CA GLN A 1076 -19.59 41.72 -4.35
C GLN A 1076 -18.07 41.83 -4.15
N ILE A 1077 -17.56 41.31 -3.02
CA ILE A 1077 -16.12 41.26 -2.76
C ILE A 1077 -15.42 40.31 -3.75
N ILE A 1078 -16.01 39.14 -4.00
CA ILE A 1078 -15.50 38.18 -5.00
C ILE A 1078 -15.49 38.82 -6.40
N LYS A 1079 -16.53 39.57 -6.78
CA LYS A 1079 -16.56 40.29 -8.07
C LYS A 1079 -15.47 41.35 -8.19
N ARG A 1080 -15.26 42.15 -7.13
CA ARG A 1080 -14.19 43.15 -7.07
C ARG A 1080 -12.83 42.49 -7.30
N ASP A 1081 -12.60 41.35 -6.65
CA ASP A 1081 -11.33 40.65 -6.65
C ASP A 1081 -11.31 39.44 -7.60
N ILE A 1082 -12.11 39.46 -8.67
CA ILE A 1082 -12.35 38.30 -9.54
C ILE A 1082 -11.08 37.68 -10.15
N HIS A 1083 -9.99 38.44 -10.25
CA HIS A 1083 -8.69 37.94 -10.69
C HIS A 1083 -8.08 36.88 -9.74
N LYS A 1084 -8.56 36.77 -8.49
CA LYS A 1084 -8.18 35.74 -7.51
C LYS A 1084 -9.08 34.51 -7.55
N PHE A 1085 -10.22 34.58 -8.24
CA PHE A 1085 -11.26 33.56 -8.21
C PHE A 1085 -11.55 32.96 -9.60
N ASP A 1086 -11.80 31.66 -9.64
CA ASP A 1086 -12.46 31.00 -10.77
C ASP A 1086 -13.97 30.96 -10.53
N THR A 1087 -14.69 31.67 -11.38
CA THR A 1087 -16.15 31.85 -11.33
C THR A 1087 -16.83 31.22 -12.53
N SER A 1088 -16.08 30.47 -13.35
CA SER A 1088 -16.57 29.92 -14.61
C SER A 1088 -17.66 28.86 -14.47
N ASP A 1089 -17.70 28.19 -13.33
CA ASP A 1089 -18.70 27.15 -13.02
C ASP A 1089 -19.98 27.72 -12.37
N PHE A 1090 -20.08 29.03 -12.13
CA PHE A 1090 -21.33 29.67 -11.69
C PHE A 1090 -22.40 29.61 -12.78
N PRO A 1091 -23.70 29.49 -12.44
CA PRO A 1091 -24.79 29.61 -13.42
C PRO A 1091 -24.79 30.97 -14.13
N ILE A 1092 -25.14 31.00 -15.43
CA ILE A 1092 -25.19 32.24 -16.24
C ILE A 1092 -26.15 33.26 -15.62
N ASN A 1093 -27.32 32.80 -15.17
CA ASN A 1093 -28.35 33.60 -14.53
C ASN A 1093 -28.33 33.37 -13.01
N ASN A 1094 -27.18 33.54 -12.36
CA ASN A 1094 -27.10 33.42 -10.90
C ASN A 1094 -27.65 34.68 -10.22
N ASP A 1095 -28.29 34.51 -9.06
CA ASP A 1095 -28.94 35.58 -8.29
C ASP A 1095 -27.96 36.66 -7.82
N TYR A 1096 -26.67 36.34 -7.79
CA TYR A 1096 -25.62 37.24 -7.38
C TYR A 1096 -25.09 38.10 -8.53
N GLY A 1097 -25.45 37.86 -9.79
CA GLY A 1097 -24.89 38.55 -10.96
C GLY A 1097 -23.37 38.34 -11.15
N MET A 1098 -22.86 37.16 -10.81
CA MET A 1098 -21.46 36.75 -10.93
C MET A 1098 -21.10 36.46 -12.40
N PRO A 1099 -20.06 37.10 -12.98
CA PRO A 1099 -19.65 36.81 -14.35
C PRO A 1099 -18.81 35.51 -14.41
N GLN A 1100 -18.99 34.70 -15.45
CA GLN A 1100 -18.21 33.48 -15.66
C GLN A 1100 -16.79 33.80 -16.18
N LYS A 1101 -15.77 33.76 -15.32
CA LYS A 1101 -14.36 34.01 -15.69
C LYS A 1101 -13.39 32.95 -15.14
N ASN A 1102 -12.20 32.90 -15.74
CA ASN A 1102 -11.01 32.17 -15.26
C ASN A 1102 -11.10 30.63 -15.22
N LYS A 1103 -11.82 30.02 -16.17
CA LYS A 1103 -12.04 28.57 -16.26
C LYS A 1103 -10.76 27.74 -16.14
N LYS A 1104 -10.64 27.01 -15.03
CA LYS A 1104 -9.55 26.10 -14.69
C LYS A 1104 -8.17 26.75 -14.73
N VAL A 1105 -8.08 28.05 -14.46
CA VAL A 1105 -6.77 28.73 -14.32
C VAL A 1105 -6.09 28.23 -13.04
N LEU A 1106 -4.85 27.77 -13.17
CA LEU A 1106 -4.08 27.16 -12.08
C LEU A 1106 -3.88 28.13 -10.92
N GLY A 1107 -4.06 27.64 -9.69
CA GLY A 1107 -3.75 28.39 -8.47
C GLY A 1107 -4.83 29.38 -8.01
N LEU A 1108 -5.89 29.61 -8.78
CA LEU A 1108 -7.02 30.44 -8.35
C LEU A 1108 -7.97 29.67 -7.44
N MET A 1109 -8.70 30.39 -6.58
CA MET A 1109 -9.73 29.81 -5.73
C MET A 1109 -11.04 29.67 -6.51
N LYS A 1110 -11.61 28.46 -6.56
CA LYS A 1110 -12.98 28.24 -7.03
C LYS A 1110 -13.92 27.98 -5.85
N ASP A 1111 -15.19 28.30 -6.04
CA ASP A 1111 -16.25 27.83 -5.16
C ASP A 1111 -16.57 26.37 -5.50
N GLU A 1112 -16.37 25.46 -4.54
CA GLU A 1112 -16.60 24.03 -4.72
C GLU A 1112 -18.09 23.69 -4.91
N ASN A 1113 -18.99 24.59 -4.49
CA ASN A 1113 -20.43 24.40 -4.62
C ASN A 1113 -21.05 25.15 -5.81
N ASN A 1114 -20.23 25.74 -6.69
CA ASN A 1114 -20.66 26.41 -7.92
C ASN A 1114 -21.73 27.50 -7.68
N GLY A 1115 -21.57 28.29 -6.62
CA GLY A 1115 -22.48 29.37 -6.24
C GLY A 1115 -23.65 28.96 -5.34
N LYS A 1116 -23.80 27.68 -5.02
CA LYS A 1116 -24.88 27.22 -4.12
C LYS A 1116 -24.60 27.62 -2.68
N ILE A 1117 -25.62 28.15 -2.01
CA ILE A 1117 -25.51 28.64 -0.63
C ILE A 1117 -25.33 27.47 0.34
N VAL A 1118 -24.25 27.51 1.12
CA VAL A 1118 -24.06 26.64 2.29
C VAL A 1118 -24.72 27.31 3.50
N SER A 1119 -25.79 26.71 4.01
CA SER A 1119 -26.59 27.27 5.11
C SER A 1119 -26.05 26.89 6.50
N GLU A 1120 -25.52 25.68 6.65
CA GLU A 1120 -25.03 25.16 7.93
C GLU A 1120 -23.84 24.22 7.72
N PHE A 1121 -22.84 24.29 8.59
CA PHE A 1121 -21.62 23.47 8.57
C PHE A 1121 -21.37 22.84 9.94
N ILE A 1122 -20.98 21.55 9.95
CA ILE A 1122 -20.50 20.82 11.13
C ILE A 1122 -19.20 20.10 10.79
N GLY A 1123 -18.15 20.36 11.58
CA GLY A 1123 -16.86 19.69 11.49
C GLY A 1123 -16.52 18.96 12.78
N LEU A 1124 -16.42 17.64 12.74
CA LEU A 1124 -16.08 16.86 13.93
C LEU A 1124 -14.57 16.77 14.13
N ARG A 1125 -13.82 16.48 13.06
CA ARG A 1125 -12.35 16.40 13.04
C ARG A 1125 -11.83 16.40 11.60
N ALA A 1126 -10.52 16.34 11.42
CA ALA A 1126 -9.92 16.15 10.10
C ALA A 1126 -10.57 14.96 9.33
N LYS A 1127 -11.09 15.26 8.12
CA LYS A 1127 -11.76 14.34 7.18
C LYS A 1127 -13.08 13.75 7.67
N LEU A 1128 -13.74 14.44 8.61
CA LEU A 1128 -15.05 14.09 9.14
C LEU A 1128 -15.90 15.35 9.36
N TYR A 1129 -16.74 15.69 8.39
CA TYR A 1129 -17.58 16.89 8.39
C TYR A 1129 -18.82 16.75 7.49
N ALA A 1130 -19.80 17.62 7.68
CA ALA A 1130 -21.00 17.72 6.87
C ALA A 1130 -21.43 19.19 6.69
N PHE A 1131 -22.14 19.49 5.61
CA PHE A 1131 -22.75 20.80 5.37
C PHE A 1131 -24.07 20.69 4.60
N LYS A 1132 -24.97 21.64 4.84
CA LYS A 1132 -26.28 21.77 4.18
C LYS A 1132 -26.24 22.81 3.05
N LEU A 1133 -26.89 22.50 1.94
CA LEU A 1133 -27.13 23.42 0.83
C LEU A 1133 -28.58 23.91 0.86
N HIS A 1134 -28.78 25.23 0.82
CA HIS A 1134 -30.10 25.86 0.95
C HIS A 1134 -31.06 25.53 -0.21
N GLU A 1135 -30.60 25.62 -1.47
CA GLU A 1135 -31.47 25.48 -2.66
C GLU A 1135 -32.22 24.14 -2.80
N LYS A 1136 -31.76 23.08 -2.14
CA LYS A 1136 -32.31 21.71 -2.30
C LYS A 1136 -32.44 20.93 -1.00
N ASP A 1137 -32.22 21.58 0.15
CA ASP A 1137 -32.00 20.90 1.44
C ASP A 1137 -31.01 19.72 1.36
N GLU A 1138 -30.05 19.81 0.43
CA GLU A 1138 -29.13 18.72 0.16
C GLU A 1138 -28.00 18.71 1.20
N VAL A 1139 -27.78 17.58 1.86
CA VAL A 1139 -26.69 17.41 2.83
C VAL A 1139 -25.48 16.76 2.17
N LYS A 1140 -24.36 17.49 2.09
CA LYS A 1140 -23.06 16.93 1.69
C LYS A 1140 -22.33 16.42 2.92
N LYS A 1141 -21.93 15.14 2.89
CA LYS A 1141 -21.26 14.46 4.00
C LYS A 1141 -19.87 13.97 3.57
N ARG A 1142 -18.90 14.03 4.49
CA ARG A 1142 -17.55 13.47 4.35
C ARG A 1142 -17.21 12.69 5.61
N ALA A 1143 -17.06 11.37 5.47
CA ALA A 1143 -16.67 10.49 6.56
C ALA A 1143 -15.67 9.45 6.03
N LYS A 1144 -14.37 9.68 6.25
CA LYS A 1144 -13.33 8.79 5.72
C LYS A 1144 -13.48 7.37 6.30
N GLY A 1145 -13.65 6.39 5.43
CA GLY A 1145 -13.73 4.97 5.78
C GLY A 1145 -15.14 4.45 6.07
N VAL A 1146 -16.17 5.26 5.85
CA VAL A 1146 -17.59 4.85 5.85
C VAL A 1146 -18.06 4.65 4.41
N LYS A 1147 -18.72 3.52 4.11
CA LYS A 1147 -19.27 3.29 2.77
C LYS A 1147 -20.36 4.28 2.41
N GLY A 1148 -20.50 4.57 1.11
CA GLY A 1148 -21.53 5.48 0.60
C GLY A 1148 -22.95 5.05 0.96
N SER A 1149 -23.25 3.75 0.93
CA SER A 1149 -24.54 3.19 1.35
C SER A 1149 -24.86 3.49 2.81
N THR A 1150 -23.90 3.24 3.70
CA THR A 1150 -24.03 3.55 5.12
C THR A 1150 -24.10 5.06 5.39
N LEU A 1151 -23.33 5.87 4.66
CA LEU A 1151 -23.35 7.32 4.80
C LEU A 1151 -24.70 7.94 4.39
N ARG A 1152 -25.48 7.30 3.51
CA ARG A 1152 -26.85 7.73 3.17
C ARG A 1152 -27.79 7.67 4.39
N LYS A 1153 -27.61 6.69 5.28
CA LYS A 1153 -28.41 6.51 6.51
C LYS A 1153 -28.05 7.49 7.63
N ILE A 1154 -26.94 8.21 7.51
CA ILE A 1154 -26.49 9.21 8.50
C ILE A 1154 -27.03 10.58 8.09
N THR A 1155 -27.78 11.22 8.98
CA THR A 1155 -28.38 12.54 8.77
C THR A 1155 -27.40 13.66 9.12
N PHE A 1156 -27.76 14.90 8.80
CA PHE A 1156 -26.99 16.06 9.31
C PHE A 1156 -27.14 16.20 10.83
N ASP A 1157 -28.31 15.89 11.37
CA ASP A 1157 -28.58 15.98 12.80
C ASP A 1157 -27.77 14.94 13.60
N ASP A 1158 -27.47 13.78 13.01
CA ASP A 1158 -26.52 12.83 13.61
C ASP A 1158 -25.13 13.46 13.83
N PHE A 1159 -24.64 14.29 12.89
CA PHE A 1159 -23.40 15.05 13.09
C PHE A 1159 -23.56 16.11 14.17
N LYS A 1160 -24.72 16.75 14.24
CA LYS A 1160 -25.02 17.80 15.22
C LYS A 1160 -25.08 17.24 16.63
N ASN A 1161 -25.82 16.16 16.83
CA ASN A 1161 -25.92 15.44 18.10
C ASN A 1161 -24.56 14.86 18.50
N CYS A 1162 -23.80 14.30 17.55
CA CYS A 1162 -22.42 13.86 17.82
C CYS A 1162 -21.53 14.99 18.34
N LEU A 1163 -21.67 16.20 17.80
CA LEU A 1163 -20.92 17.37 18.24
C LEU A 1163 -21.41 17.91 19.60
N LEU A 1164 -22.71 18.06 19.79
CA LEU A 1164 -23.31 18.73 20.95
C LEU A 1164 -23.40 17.82 22.17
N ASP A 1165 -23.76 16.55 21.97
CA ASP A 1165 -23.94 15.59 23.05
C ASP A 1165 -22.64 14.82 23.36
N HIS A 1166 -21.57 15.07 22.58
CA HIS A 1166 -20.29 14.37 22.65
C HIS A 1166 -20.41 12.84 22.53
N VAL A 1167 -21.36 12.35 21.72
CA VAL A 1167 -21.65 10.93 21.50
C VAL A 1167 -21.03 10.44 20.19
N ASN A 1168 -20.47 9.24 20.18
CA ASN A 1168 -20.00 8.60 18.94
C ASN A 1168 -21.11 7.74 18.30
N ILE A 1169 -21.15 7.67 16.97
CA ILE A 1169 -22.17 6.90 16.24
C ILE A 1169 -21.52 5.78 15.44
N SER A 1170 -21.98 4.55 15.64
CA SER A 1170 -21.61 3.37 14.85
C SER A 1170 -22.75 2.98 13.91
N LYS A 1171 -22.41 2.43 12.74
CA LYS A 1171 -23.37 1.93 11.75
C LYS A 1171 -22.85 0.66 11.07
N GLU A 1172 -23.79 -0.22 10.74
CA GLU A 1172 -23.53 -1.43 9.97
C GLU A 1172 -23.22 -1.10 8.49
N GLN A 1173 -22.32 -1.89 7.91
CA GLN A 1173 -21.96 -1.84 6.50
C GLN A 1173 -21.55 -3.21 5.98
N PHE A 1174 -21.90 -3.50 4.73
CA PHE A 1174 -21.48 -4.72 4.02
C PHE A 1174 -20.25 -4.45 3.15
N LEU A 1175 -19.24 -5.32 3.15
CA LEU A 1175 -18.01 -5.17 2.37
C LEU A 1175 -17.59 -6.50 1.75
N ILE A 1176 -17.18 -6.49 0.48
CA ILE A 1176 -16.41 -7.60 -0.07
C ILE A 1176 -15.01 -7.56 0.53
N ARG A 1177 -14.58 -8.67 1.12
CA ARG A 1177 -13.24 -8.86 1.69
C ARG A 1177 -12.72 -10.22 1.26
N SER A 1178 -11.44 -10.28 0.92
CA SER A 1178 -10.72 -11.54 0.78
C SER A 1178 -9.99 -11.89 2.08
N GLU A 1179 -10.00 -13.18 2.41
CA GLU A 1179 -9.11 -13.78 3.40
C GLU A 1179 -8.55 -15.07 2.80
N LYS A 1180 -7.23 -15.18 2.69
CA LYS A 1180 -6.53 -16.31 2.05
C LYS A 1180 -7.00 -16.59 0.62
N HIS A 1181 -7.27 -15.54 -0.16
CA HIS A 1181 -7.86 -15.64 -1.50
C HIS A 1181 -9.25 -16.28 -1.56
N GLN A 1182 -9.93 -16.47 -0.43
CA GLN A 1182 -11.37 -16.71 -0.41
C GLN A 1182 -12.10 -15.39 -0.31
N VAL A 1183 -12.97 -15.11 -1.28
CA VAL A 1183 -13.73 -13.88 -1.35
C VAL A 1183 -15.06 -14.04 -0.63
N LYS A 1184 -15.36 -13.11 0.27
CA LYS A 1184 -16.58 -13.11 1.09
C LYS A 1184 -17.21 -11.74 1.16
N THR A 1185 -18.53 -11.66 1.13
CA THR A 1185 -19.29 -10.46 1.49
C THR A 1185 -19.55 -10.45 2.98
N ILE A 1186 -19.11 -9.36 3.63
CA ILE A 1186 -19.01 -9.25 5.08
C ILE A 1186 -19.86 -8.15 5.69
N LYS A 1187 -20.72 -8.48 6.66
CA LYS A 1187 -21.35 -7.48 7.57
C LYS A 1187 -20.31 -7.02 8.59
N GLN A 1188 -20.16 -5.71 8.77
CA GLN A 1188 -19.28 -5.08 9.76
C GLN A 1188 -19.98 -3.88 10.40
N ASN A 1189 -19.92 -3.76 11.73
CA ASN A 1189 -20.23 -2.49 12.39
C ASN A 1189 -19.01 -1.56 12.40
N LYS A 1190 -19.21 -0.29 12.04
CA LYS A 1190 -18.16 0.71 11.88
C LYS A 1190 -18.49 1.95 12.68
N LEU A 1191 -17.53 2.43 13.50
CA LEU A 1191 -17.57 3.77 14.06
C LEU A 1191 -17.59 4.80 12.92
N ALA A 1192 -18.77 5.37 12.69
CA ALA A 1192 -19.04 6.25 11.57
C ALA A 1192 -18.75 7.71 11.91
N LEU A 1193 -19.24 8.19 13.06
CA LEU A 1193 -19.01 9.54 13.56
C LEU A 1193 -18.32 9.51 14.92
N SER A 1194 -17.40 10.45 15.15
CA SER A 1194 -16.74 10.59 16.44
C SER A 1194 -16.41 12.04 16.75
N TRP A 1195 -16.70 12.45 17.98
CA TRP A 1195 -16.51 13.82 18.46
C TRP A 1195 -15.05 14.14 18.84
N ASP A 1196 -14.19 13.16 19.03
CA ASP A 1196 -12.79 13.38 19.42
C ASP A 1196 -11.94 13.94 18.26
N ASP A 1197 -11.14 14.98 18.53
CA ASP A 1197 -10.03 15.45 17.69
C ASP A 1197 -8.77 15.61 18.53
N ASP A 1198 -7.67 15.00 18.11
CA ASP A 1198 -6.37 15.08 18.79
C ASP A 1198 -5.33 15.90 18.01
N LYS A 1199 -5.66 16.36 16.81
CA LYS A 1199 -4.76 17.25 16.05
C LYS A 1199 -4.73 18.68 16.60
N ARG A 1200 -5.79 19.08 17.30
CA ARG A 1200 -5.97 20.40 17.91
C ARG A 1200 -6.57 20.22 19.30
N GLN A 1201 -6.46 21.24 20.13
CA GLN A 1201 -7.03 21.29 21.47
C GLN A 1201 -8.51 21.65 21.36
N LEU A 1202 -9.37 20.80 21.94
CA LEU A 1202 -10.80 21.08 22.11
C LEU A 1202 -10.99 22.03 23.30
N LEU A 1203 -11.96 22.93 23.21
CA LEU A 1203 -12.32 23.85 24.27
C LEU A 1203 -13.67 23.43 24.88
N ASP A 1204 -13.71 23.29 26.20
CA ASP A 1204 -14.96 23.04 26.92
C ASP A 1204 -15.92 24.20 26.65
N ASP A 1205 -17.14 23.89 26.19
CA ASP A 1205 -18.20 24.85 25.83
C ASP A 1205 -17.93 25.74 24.60
N SER A 1206 -17.00 25.38 23.72
CA SER A 1206 -16.79 26.10 22.46
C SER A 1206 -16.65 25.18 21.25
N THR A 1207 -17.09 25.70 20.10
CA THR A 1207 -16.90 25.03 18.80
C THR A 1207 -15.54 25.39 18.19
N ASP A 1208 -14.79 26.31 18.79
CA ASP A 1208 -13.42 26.65 18.40
C ASP A 1208 -12.40 25.64 18.93
N THR A 1209 -11.33 25.44 18.15
CA THR A 1209 -10.20 24.60 18.54
C THR A 1209 -8.90 25.39 18.47
N LEU A 1210 -8.00 25.15 19.41
CA LEU A 1210 -6.69 25.81 19.46
C LEU A 1210 -5.58 24.89 18.95
N PRO A 1211 -4.53 25.41 18.31
CA PRO A 1211 -3.39 24.60 17.94
C PRO A 1211 -2.55 24.25 19.17
N TRP A 1212 -1.83 23.13 19.11
CA TRP A 1212 -0.83 22.81 20.13
C TRP A 1212 0.26 23.90 20.18
N GLY A 1213 0.67 24.30 21.38
CA GLY A 1213 1.63 25.39 21.60
C GLY A 1213 1.01 26.77 21.83
N TYR A 1214 -0.31 26.94 21.66
CA TYR A 1214 -1.00 28.16 22.04
C TYR A 1214 -0.94 28.37 23.56
N LYS A 1215 -0.41 29.50 24.02
CA LYS A 1215 -0.42 29.91 25.42
C LYS A 1215 -1.65 30.80 25.64
N LYS A 1216 -2.58 30.38 26.51
CA LYS A 1216 -3.68 31.24 26.92
C LYS A 1216 -3.10 32.50 27.57
N VAL A 1217 -3.43 33.67 27.04
CA VAL A 1217 -3.30 34.92 27.80
C VAL A 1217 -4.26 34.79 28.98
N ASP A 1218 -3.77 34.96 30.21
CA ASP A 1218 -4.58 34.94 31.42
C ASP A 1218 -5.70 36.00 31.32
N MET A 1219 -6.87 35.61 30.82
CA MET A 1219 -8.09 36.33 31.10
C MET A 1219 -8.49 35.95 32.51
N THR A 1220 -8.37 36.93 33.40
CA THR A 1220 -8.74 36.85 34.81
C THR A 1220 -10.13 36.18 34.94
N PRO A 1221 -10.28 35.13 35.77
CA PRO A 1221 -11.55 34.43 35.87
C PRO A 1221 -12.63 35.39 36.38
N PRO A 1222 -13.84 35.39 35.81
CA PRO A 1222 -14.95 36.17 36.34
C PRO A 1222 -15.22 35.69 37.77
N ALA A 1223 -15.30 36.66 38.69
CA ALA A 1223 -15.53 36.41 40.11
C ALA A 1223 -16.69 35.42 40.30
N LYS A 1224 -16.42 34.31 41.00
CA LYS A 1224 -17.43 33.34 41.42
C LYS A 1224 -18.62 34.06 42.05
N LYS A 1225 -19.76 34.12 41.35
CA LYS A 1225 -21.05 34.35 42.00
C LYS A 1225 -21.30 33.17 42.94
N ARG A 1226 -21.17 33.42 44.25
CA ARG A 1226 -21.71 32.55 45.30
C ARG A 1226 -23.21 32.37 45.02
N LYS A 1227 -23.64 31.14 44.76
CA LYS A 1227 -25.05 30.75 44.86
C LYS A 1227 -25.46 30.87 46.34
N MET A 1228 -26.48 31.69 46.62
CA MET A 1228 -27.55 31.31 47.56
C MET A 1228 -28.53 30.43 46.80
#